data_AF-A0A954X0U1-F1
#
_entry.id   AF-A0A954X0U1-F1
#
_cell.length_a   1.000
_cell.length_b   1.000
_cell.length_c   1.000
_cell.angle_alpha   90.00
_cell.angle_beta   90.00
_cell.angle_gamma   90.00
#
_symmetry.space_group_name_H-M   'P 1'
#
loop_
_entity.id
_entity.type
_entity.pdbx_description
1 polymer ?
#
loop_
_entity_poly.entity_id
_entity_poly.type
_entity_poly.pdbx_seq_one_letter_code
_entity_poly.pdbx_strand_id
1 'polypeptide(L)'
;MPRSRNEVLGPLLALAATVALLLGFGWFAADEFKRTWGESTVAEREASPAERSTDERSTEERSTDEHSTDEHSAESTESSDPTATQASDEKPPATPNGEGSVAETTQDDLAQQAVEAAAAQVAAAAASSETDDAGDDSTAAQQNDLPWSSAIAADAPSVDWRDLAMRRFDVKRSMPQVETLKDWFEPVVGHAFEIHPTETRLGRCGQIQVNSIGRLRAPLNDDTTLRMELDHHNRVRIHVYCGTVGVTLAYYEHHQYCWAAYATMRKPKEVLPSHAALTSTDGARARRSEVRYGGPLELRYRDGEVILSRGEIALVRAPLPGPPNDVYFQGQVAFPGLELVRTHGFPAAENPLPLVWESDRPVELEWDKQLAAGAWTETLPDGGMALVAAQPKEKSHVTTPLRPDGICLATMELRDVSPGTGVFFQSTNGRRNEILRFVRNPHSGRTCLVLRGNDDAHEHPCRRLEEDVEPCVGQTVWLRMLFGCATWRWWISVDGRHWAESDLGWWNMPGDIASIGVQHVANRENTRIEVHTVQVRRLDALSSLASDELLTKARAAYDLPNLPAWLDAIEPHKPAGVNNMEWRRACAVKTLSVGATRDLSHALLNWLLDDAAERDLPIERQLQLLNEAALIYDVRDDL
;
A
#
# COMPACT_ATOMS: atom_id res chain seq x y z
N MET A 1 38.16 -14.51 -35.31
CA MET A 1 37.72 -15.69 -34.55
C MET A 1 36.25 -15.49 -34.19
N PRO A 2 35.33 -16.34 -34.65
CA PRO A 2 33.91 -16.18 -34.32
C PRO A 2 33.67 -16.65 -32.88
N ARG A 3 33.13 -15.78 -32.03
CA ARG A 3 32.69 -16.14 -30.68
C ARG A 3 31.55 -17.16 -30.78
N SER A 4 31.63 -18.20 -29.95
CA SER A 4 30.71 -19.32 -30.01
C SER A 4 29.28 -18.90 -29.62
N ARG A 5 28.29 -19.48 -30.29
CA ARG A 5 26.85 -19.28 -30.07
C ARG A 5 26.37 -19.56 -28.63
N ASN A 6 27.23 -20.08 -27.76
CA ASN A 6 26.89 -20.49 -26.40
C ASN A 6 27.03 -19.38 -25.34
N GLU A 7 27.67 -18.24 -25.63
CA GLU A 7 27.80 -17.14 -24.66
C GLU A 7 26.54 -16.24 -24.55
N VAL A 8 25.61 -16.34 -25.51
CA VAL A 8 24.37 -15.54 -25.53
C VAL A 8 23.16 -16.34 -25.02
N LEU A 9 23.21 -17.67 -25.10
CA LEU A 9 22.09 -18.54 -24.70
C LEU A 9 21.94 -18.73 -23.18
N GLY A 10 23.03 -18.62 -22.41
CA GLY A 10 23.00 -18.76 -20.94
C GLY A 10 22.13 -17.71 -20.23
N PRO A 11 22.32 -16.40 -20.50
CA PRO A 11 21.50 -15.34 -19.93
C PRO A 11 20.03 -15.39 -20.38
N LEU A 12 19.78 -15.79 -21.64
CA LEU A 12 18.43 -15.94 -22.19
C LEU A 12 17.66 -17.10 -21.55
N LEU A 13 18.32 -18.22 -21.27
CA LEU A 13 17.71 -19.36 -20.56
C LEU A 13 17.46 -19.06 -19.08
N ALA A 14 18.33 -18.29 -18.42
CA ALA A 14 18.11 -17.83 -17.05
C ALA A 14 16.94 -16.83 -16.95
N LEU A 15 16.81 -15.94 -17.94
CA LEU A 15 15.70 -14.98 -18.03
C LEU A 15 14.38 -15.71 -18.34
N ALA A 16 14.38 -16.68 -19.27
CA ALA A 16 13.22 -17.49 -19.60
C ALA A 16 12.76 -18.37 -18.41
N ALA A 17 13.70 -18.93 -17.64
CA ALA A 17 13.38 -19.66 -16.41
C ALA A 17 12.82 -18.73 -15.32
N THR A 18 13.29 -17.49 -15.23
CA THR A 18 12.78 -16.48 -14.28
C THR A 18 11.38 -16.00 -14.68
N VAL A 19 11.12 -15.79 -15.97
CA VAL A 19 9.78 -15.46 -16.50
C VAL A 19 8.82 -16.65 -16.34
N ALA A 20 9.27 -17.88 -16.57
CA ALA A 20 8.47 -19.09 -16.32
C ALA A 20 8.17 -19.31 -14.81
N LEU A 21 9.09 -18.90 -13.92
CA LEU A 21 8.87 -18.89 -12.47
C LEU A 21 7.93 -17.77 -12.02
N LEU A 22 7.94 -16.61 -12.70
CA LEU A 22 7.03 -15.49 -12.44
C LEU A 22 5.63 -15.70 -13.01
N LEU A 23 5.47 -16.55 -14.04
CA LEU A 23 4.19 -16.80 -14.72
C LEU A 23 3.44 -18.06 -14.27
N GLY A 24 3.93 -18.82 -13.28
CA GLY A 24 3.15 -19.86 -12.61
C GLY A 24 2.76 -21.06 -13.48
N PHE A 25 3.30 -22.22 -13.12
CA PHE A 25 2.93 -23.59 -13.54
C PHE A 25 1.41 -23.85 -13.64
N GLY A 26 0.78 -23.50 -14.77
CA GLY A 26 -0.62 -23.85 -15.08
C GLY A 26 -0.80 -24.96 -16.11
N TRP A 27 0.22 -25.27 -16.92
CA TRP A 27 0.01 -26.07 -18.14
C TRP A 27 0.64 -27.47 -18.13
N PHE A 28 1.78 -27.66 -17.47
CA PHE A 28 2.47 -28.96 -17.48
C PHE A 28 1.85 -30.03 -16.55
N ALA A 29 1.11 -29.64 -15.51
CA ALA A 29 0.55 -30.59 -14.55
C ALA A 29 -0.78 -31.26 -15.01
N ALA A 30 -1.51 -30.67 -15.96
CA ALA A 30 -2.80 -31.20 -16.42
C ALA A 30 -2.68 -32.39 -17.38
N ASP A 31 -1.58 -32.48 -18.14
CA ASP A 31 -1.38 -33.53 -19.13
C ASP A 31 -0.78 -34.81 -18.52
N GLU A 32 0.00 -34.66 -17.44
CA GLU A 32 0.57 -35.80 -16.70
C GLU A 32 -0.47 -36.41 -15.74
N PHE A 33 -1.36 -35.61 -15.13
CA PHE A 33 -2.45 -36.13 -14.28
C PHE A 33 -3.52 -36.91 -15.06
N LYS A 34 -3.73 -36.60 -16.34
CA LYS A 34 -4.62 -37.39 -17.24
C LYS A 34 -3.98 -38.69 -17.73
N ARG A 35 -2.65 -38.77 -17.78
CA ARG A 35 -1.93 -39.99 -18.22
C ARG A 35 -1.85 -41.06 -17.14
N THR A 36 -1.89 -40.69 -15.85
CA THR A 36 -1.69 -41.64 -14.74
C THR A 36 -2.97 -42.31 -14.23
N TRP A 37 -4.16 -41.89 -14.69
CA TRP A 37 -5.46 -42.38 -14.17
C TRP A 37 -6.40 -42.96 -15.24
N GLY A 38 -5.87 -43.34 -16.39
CA GLY A 38 -6.65 -43.78 -17.55
C GLY A 38 -6.47 -45.24 -17.94
N GLU A 39 -6.15 -46.17 -17.03
CA GLU A 39 -6.09 -47.60 -17.37
C GLU A 39 -6.25 -48.48 -16.11
N SER A 40 -7.48 -48.91 -15.81
CA SER A 40 -7.68 -50.21 -15.15
C SER A 40 -9.03 -50.80 -15.53
N THR A 41 -8.92 -52.00 -16.07
CA THR A 41 -9.89 -52.81 -16.78
C THR A 41 -10.97 -53.40 -15.89
N VAL A 42 -12.19 -53.41 -16.43
CA VAL A 42 -13.32 -54.25 -16.04
C VAL A 42 -12.95 -55.73 -16.20
N ALA A 43 -13.17 -56.54 -15.17
CA ALA A 43 -13.25 -58.00 -15.27
C ALA A 43 -14.42 -58.52 -14.42
N GLU A 44 -15.30 -59.27 -15.09
CA GLU A 44 -16.48 -59.96 -14.57
C GLU A 44 -16.12 -61.10 -13.60
N ARG A 45 -16.97 -61.35 -12.58
CA ARG A 45 -17.66 -62.65 -12.37
C ARG A 45 -18.56 -62.71 -11.10
N GLU A 46 -19.81 -63.10 -11.35
CA GLU A 46 -20.65 -64.12 -10.70
C GLU A 46 -21.02 -64.09 -9.18
N ALA A 47 -22.28 -63.69 -8.94
CA ALA A 47 -23.40 -64.44 -8.31
C ALA A 47 -23.37 -65.02 -6.85
N SER A 48 -24.27 -64.44 -6.01
CA SER A 48 -25.31 -65.07 -5.12
C SER A 48 -24.93 -65.56 -3.68
N PRO A 49 -25.91 -65.79 -2.74
CA PRO A 49 -26.81 -64.82 -2.07
C PRO A 49 -26.95 -65.00 -0.51
N ALA A 50 -27.82 -64.18 0.13
CA ALA A 50 -28.35 -64.20 1.53
C ALA A 50 -27.41 -63.63 2.62
N GLU A 51 -27.82 -62.87 3.64
CA GLU A 51 -29.04 -62.87 4.47
C GLU A 51 -29.46 -61.47 4.98
N ARG A 52 -30.69 -61.43 5.52
CA ARG A 52 -31.44 -60.34 6.15
C ARG A 52 -30.71 -59.61 7.28
N SER A 53 -30.98 -58.30 7.42
CA SER A 53 -31.45 -57.69 8.67
C SER A 53 -31.95 -56.27 8.41
N THR A 54 -33.18 -56.03 8.85
CA THR A 54 -33.93 -54.76 8.88
C THR A 54 -33.29 -53.73 9.81
N ASP A 55 -33.34 -52.44 9.45
CA ASP A 55 -33.98 -51.45 10.33
C ASP A 55 -34.32 -50.15 9.58
N GLU A 56 -35.55 -49.72 9.79
CA GLU A 56 -36.23 -48.58 9.19
C GLU A 56 -35.91 -47.30 9.95
N ARG A 57 -35.66 -46.19 9.23
CA ARG A 57 -36.19 -44.89 9.68
C ARG A 57 -36.38 -43.92 8.51
N SER A 58 -37.66 -43.73 8.24
CA SER A 58 -38.32 -42.80 7.33
C SER A 58 -37.89 -41.34 7.49
N THR A 59 -37.60 -40.68 6.36
CA THR A 59 -37.71 -39.22 6.17
C THR A 59 -38.77 -39.01 5.10
N GLU A 60 -39.86 -38.33 5.46
CA GLU A 60 -40.96 -38.01 4.55
C GLU A 60 -40.98 -36.50 4.28
N GLU A 61 -41.27 -36.19 3.03
CA GLU A 61 -41.31 -34.90 2.34
C GLU A 61 -42.58 -34.08 2.65
N ARG A 62 -42.47 -32.76 2.49
CA ARG A 62 -43.50 -31.84 1.92
C ARG A 62 -42.95 -30.41 2.01
N SER A 63 -42.72 -29.63 0.96
CA SER A 63 -43.48 -29.24 -0.26
C SER A 63 -44.72 -28.38 0.00
N THR A 64 -44.93 -27.42 -0.91
CA THR A 64 -46.03 -26.43 -1.09
C THR A 64 -46.04 -25.24 -0.15
N ASP A 65 -46.52 -24.05 -0.52
CA ASP A 65 -46.64 -23.28 -1.77
C ASP A 65 -47.18 -21.91 -1.32
N GLU A 66 -46.77 -20.87 -2.03
CA GLU A 66 -47.47 -19.65 -2.45
C GLU A 66 -48.78 -19.10 -1.79
N HIS A 67 -48.88 -17.77 -1.96
CA HIS A 67 -50.07 -16.90 -2.06
C HIS A 67 -50.72 -16.34 -0.77
N SER A 68 -50.66 -15.01 -0.59
CA SER A 68 -51.78 -14.09 -0.88
C SER A 68 -51.73 -12.79 -0.06
N THR A 69 -52.17 -11.72 -0.71
CA THR A 69 -52.42 -10.35 -0.27
C THR A 69 -53.44 -10.21 0.88
N ASP A 70 -53.34 -9.16 1.70
CA ASP A 70 -54.21 -7.96 1.64
C ASP A 70 -54.18 -7.10 2.92
N GLU A 71 -54.51 -5.83 2.68
CA GLU A 71 -54.65 -4.69 3.58
C GLU A 71 -55.65 -4.89 4.73
N HIS A 72 -55.46 -4.21 5.88
CA HIS A 72 -56.52 -3.35 6.46
C HIS A 72 -56.09 -2.48 7.65
N SER A 73 -56.87 -1.42 7.79
CA SER A 73 -56.75 -0.18 8.55
C SER A 73 -56.85 -0.27 10.07
N ALA A 74 -56.32 0.80 10.67
CA ALA A 74 -56.60 1.45 11.96
C ALA A 74 -57.87 1.08 12.75
N GLU A 75 -57.73 1.00 14.08
CA GLU A 75 -58.65 1.66 15.00
C GLU A 75 -58.02 1.94 16.38
N SER A 76 -58.51 3.05 16.97
CA SER A 76 -58.03 3.81 18.11
C SER A 76 -58.49 3.25 19.46
N THR A 77 -57.84 3.63 20.56
CA THR A 77 -58.55 3.81 21.85
C THR A 77 -57.82 4.80 22.76
N GLU A 78 -58.56 5.82 23.16
CA GLU A 78 -58.24 6.85 24.16
C GLU A 78 -58.32 6.30 25.59
N SER A 79 -57.57 6.90 26.52
CA SER A 79 -58.01 7.05 27.92
C SER A 79 -57.21 8.15 28.65
N SER A 80 -57.80 9.35 28.67
CA SER A 80 -58.03 10.22 29.84
C SER A 80 -56.95 10.45 30.92
N ASP A 81 -56.41 11.68 30.88
CA ASP A 81 -56.12 12.60 32.01
C ASP A 81 -57.41 12.92 32.85
N PRO A 82 -57.44 13.66 34.00
CA PRO A 82 -56.48 14.69 34.46
C PRO A 82 -56.24 14.80 36.00
N THR A 83 -55.28 15.64 36.44
CA THR A 83 -55.55 16.93 37.14
C THR A 83 -54.32 17.50 37.88
N ALA A 84 -53.98 18.71 37.44
CA ALA A 84 -53.15 19.80 37.97
C ALA A 84 -52.83 19.93 39.48
N THR A 85 -51.62 20.45 39.74
CA THR A 85 -51.38 21.51 40.75
C THR A 85 -50.23 22.42 40.27
N GLN A 86 -50.48 23.73 40.32
CA GLN A 86 -49.57 24.85 40.01
C GLN A 86 -48.52 25.06 41.13
N ALA A 87 -47.33 25.55 40.79
CA ALA A 87 -46.81 26.84 41.28
C ALA A 87 -45.30 27.07 41.00
N SER A 88 -45.01 28.34 40.68
CA SER A 88 -43.77 29.13 40.90
C SER A 88 -42.50 28.87 40.07
N ASP A 89 -42.33 29.74 39.08
CA ASP A 89 -41.20 30.70 38.94
C ASP A 89 -39.98 30.52 39.86
N GLU A 90 -38.82 30.23 39.26
CA GLU A 90 -37.57 30.89 39.65
C GLU A 90 -36.58 30.94 38.48
N LYS A 91 -36.17 32.17 38.15
CA LYS A 91 -35.26 32.55 37.06
C LYS A 91 -33.85 32.74 37.64
N PRO A 92 -32.80 32.08 37.13
CA PRO A 92 -31.43 32.45 37.46
C PRO A 92 -30.88 33.51 36.50
N PRO A 93 -29.97 34.39 36.98
CA PRO A 93 -29.56 35.60 36.28
C PRO A 93 -28.49 35.36 35.23
N ALA A 94 -28.54 36.20 34.19
CA ALA A 94 -27.49 36.41 33.21
C ALA A 94 -26.22 36.95 33.90
N THR A 95 -25.07 36.41 33.51
CA THR A 95 -23.74 36.99 33.77
C THR A 95 -23.14 37.49 32.45
N PRO A 96 -22.34 38.58 32.49
CA PRO A 96 -22.00 39.37 31.32
C PRO A 96 -20.76 38.86 30.59
N ASN A 97 -20.72 39.21 29.31
CA ASN A 97 -19.59 39.14 28.38
C ASN A 97 -18.26 39.52 29.02
N GLY A 98 -17.29 38.62 28.90
CA GLY A 98 -15.86 38.90 28.98
C GLY A 98 -15.19 38.37 27.72
N GLU A 99 -14.98 39.24 26.75
CA GLU A 99 -14.09 39.01 25.63
C GLU A 99 -12.66 38.83 26.16
N GLY A 100 -12.15 37.61 26.00
CA GLY A 100 -10.79 37.23 26.34
C GLY A 100 -10.41 36.03 25.49
N SER A 101 -10.17 36.29 24.20
CA SER A 101 -9.60 35.32 23.26
C SER A 101 -8.17 34.99 23.70
N VAL A 102 -8.03 34.00 24.59
CA VAL A 102 -6.77 33.32 24.80
C VAL A 102 -6.55 32.47 23.54
N ALA A 103 -5.60 32.88 22.70
CA ALA A 103 -5.17 32.08 21.56
C ALA A 103 -4.66 30.74 22.09
N GLU A 104 -5.47 29.70 21.92
CA GLU A 104 -5.07 28.32 22.12
C GLU A 104 -4.09 28.01 20.99
N THR A 105 -2.79 27.99 21.30
CA THR A 105 -1.75 27.53 20.37
C THR A 105 -2.13 26.12 19.94
N THR A 106 -2.55 25.96 18.69
CA THR A 106 -3.02 24.70 18.16
C THR A 106 -1.83 23.74 18.02
N GLN A 107 -2.11 22.45 18.05
CA GLN A 107 -1.11 21.39 17.87
C GLN A 107 -0.35 21.53 16.52
N ASP A 108 -0.92 22.27 15.56
CA ASP A 108 -0.33 22.67 14.27
C ASP A 108 0.83 23.65 14.42
N ASP A 109 0.72 24.65 15.31
CA ASP A 109 1.83 25.59 15.58
C ASP A 109 3.03 24.85 16.16
N LEU A 110 2.81 23.84 17.00
CA LEU A 110 3.90 23.07 17.63
C LEU A 110 4.55 22.05 16.68
N ALA A 111 3.78 21.44 15.77
CA ALA A 111 4.31 20.47 14.81
C ALA A 111 5.04 21.14 13.64
N GLN A 112 4.50 22.23 13.10
CA GLN A 112 5.16 22.99 12.04
C GLN A 112 6.38 23.76 12.58
N GLN A 113 6.30 24.33 13.79
CA GLN A 113 7.50 24.84 14.47
C GLN A 113 8.49 23.73 14.77
N ALA A 114 8.08 22.49 15.05
CA ALA A 114 9.04 21.39 15.27
C ALA A 114 9.76 20.96 13.98
N VAL A 115 9.09 20.97 12.83
CA VAL A 115 9.73 20.65 11.53
C VAL A 115 10.63 21.79 11.06
N GLU A 116 10.18 23.04 11.18
CA GLU A 116 11.00 24.22 10.87
C GLU A 116 12.14 24.39 11.87
N ALA A 117 11.94 24.11 13.16
CA ALA A 117 12.99 24.10 14.18
C ALA A 117 13.95 22.91 14.03
N ALA A 118 13.50 21.75 13.56
CA ALA A 118 14.38 20.63 13.23
C ALA A 118 15.24 20.95 12.00
N ALA A 119 14.66 21.53 10.94
CA ALA A 119 15.40 22.02 9.79
C ALA A 119 16.39 23.14 10.16
N ALA A 120 15.98 24.07 11.04
CA ALA A 120 16.84 25.12 11.57
C ALA A 120 17.92 24.59 12.53
N GLN A 121 17.64 23.55 13.33
CA GLN A 121 18.64 22.89 14.19
C GLN A 121 19.65 22.09 13.37
N VAL A 122 19.23 21.43 12.28
CA VAL A 122 20.14 20.76 11.35
C VAL A 122 21.03 21.78 10.63
N ALA A 123 20.47 22.92 10.19
CA ALA A 123 21.24 24.02 9.62
C ALA A 123 22.19 24.68 10.65
N ALA A 124 21.77 24.84 11.90
CA ALA A 124 22.59 25.41 12.97
C ALA A 124 23.69 24.44 13.46
N ALA A 125 23.43 23.13 13.50
CA ALA A 125 24.43 22.10 13.81
C ALA A 125 25.48 21.98 12.69
N ALA A 126 25.07 22.13 11.42
CA ALA A 126 25.99 22.21 10.29
C ALA A 126 26.86 23.50 10.32
N ALA A 127 26.34 24.60 10.87
CA ALA A 127 27.07 25.86 10.99
C ALA A 127 27.94 26.00 12.26
N SER A 128 27.76 25.15 13.28
CA SER A 128 28.50 25.24 14.55
C SER A 128 29.69 24.27 14.65
N SER A 129 30.12 23.66 13.54
CA SER A 129 31.21 22.68 13.52
C SER A 129 32.61 23.28 13.28
N GLU A 130 32.74 24.62 13.29
CA GLU A 130 34.02 25.32 13.19
C GLU A 130 34.22 26.23 14.40
N THR A 131 34.65 25.67 15.54
CA THR A 131 35.63 26.21 16.51
C THR A 131 35.48 25.51 17.86
N ASP A 132 36.63 25.30 18.51
CA ASP A 132 36.83 24.72 19.83
C ASP A 132 36.73 23.19 19.94
N ASP A 133 37.89 22.52 19.78
CA ASP A 133 38.37 21.72 20.92
C ASP A 133 39.90 21.57 20.95
N ALA A 134 40.47 21.99 22.07
CA ALA A 134 41.82 21.68 22.50
C ALA A 134 41.71 21.08 23.90
N GLY A 135 41.54 19.76 23.95
CA GLY A 135 41.99 18.91 25.06
C GLY A 135 40.90 18.14 25.81
N ASP A 136 40.76 16.85 25.48
CA ASP A 136 40.87 15.76 26.45
C ASP A 136 41.08 14.41 25.73
N ASP A 137 42.34 13.96 25.67
CA ASP A 137 42.82 12.83 24.84
C ASP A 137 42.73 11.47 25.56
N SER A 138 41.64 11.22 26.29
CA SER A 138 41.52 10.02 27.15
C SER A 138 40.25 9.18 26.97
N THR A 139 39.52 9.31 25.85
CA THR A 139 38.43 8.37 25.47
C THR A 139 38.60 7.70 24.10
N ALA A 140 39.60 8.11 23.30
CA ALA A 140 39.82 7.58 21.95
C ALA A 140 40.39 6.15 21.88
N ALA A 141 40.80 5.54 23.00
CA ALA A 141 41.55 4.28 23.00
C ALA A 141 40.70 2.99 23.08
N GLN A 142 39.37 3.05 23.26
CA GLN A 142 38.50 1.87 23.36
C GLN A 142 37.58 1.63 22.15
N GLN A 143 37.66 2.47 21.11
CA GLN A 143 36.77 2.40 19.95
C GLN A 143 37.21 1.38 18.86
N ASN A 144 38.35 0.70 19.05
CA ASN A 144 39.03 -0.04 17.98
C ASN A 144 38.64 -1.52 17.79
N ASP A 145 37.79 -2.12 18.64
CA ASP A 145 37.46 -3.57 18.51
C ASP A 145 35.97 -3.86 18.23
N LEU A 146 35.13 -2.86 17.92
CA LEU A 146 33.74 -3.16 17.58
C LEU A 146 33.64 -3.83 16.18
N PRO A 147 32.70 -4.77 15.97
CA PRO A 147 32.62 -5.56 14.73
C PRO A 147 32.48 -4.74 13.44
N TRP A 148 32.00 -3.50 13.54
CA TRP A 148 31.73 -2.60 12.42
C TRP A 148 32.74 -1.44 12.32
N SER A 149 33.70 -1.30 13.24
CA SER A 149 34.65 -0.17 13.24
C SER A 149 35.46 -0.09 11.94
N SER A 150 35.86 -1.24 11.38
CA SER A 150 36.59 -1.27 10.10
C SER A 150 35.76 -0.80 8.91
N ALA A 151 34.43 -0.94 8.96
CA ALA A 151 33.56 -0.51 7.88
C ALA A 151 33.37 1.01 7.87
N ILE A 152 33.40 1.67 9.04
CA ILE A 152 33.20 3.13 9.13
C ILE A 152 34.51 3.93 9.03
N ALA A 153 35.66 3.25 8.96
CA ALA A 153 36.94 3.92 8.81
C ALA A 153 36.96 4.74 7.51
N ALA A 154 37.59 5.93 7.56
CA ALA A 154 37.58 6.86 6.44
C ALA A 154 38.18 6.26 5.15
N ASP A 155 39.17 5.37 5.30
CA ASP A 155 39.87 4.65 4.24
C ASP A 155 39.24 3.28 3.90
N ALA A 156 38.15 2.89 4.57
CA ALA A 156 37.47 1.63 4.29
C ALA A 156 36.95 1.61 2.84
N PRO A 157 37.21 0.53 2.08
CA PRO A 157 36.81 0.45 0.69
C PRO A 157 35.29 0.44 0.55
N SER A 158 34.78 1.22 -0.40
CA SER A 158 33.38 1.18 -0.80
C SER A 158 33.17 0.14 -1.91
N VAL A 159 32.15 -0.69 -1.76
CA VAL A 159 31.78 -1.76 -2.71
C VAL A 159 30.55 -1.32 -3.51
N ASP A 160 30.44 -1.71 -4.79
CA ASP A 160 29.20 -1.49 -5.54
C ASP A 160 28.10 -2.32 -4.88
N TRP A 161 26.95 -1.70 -4.58
CA TRP A 161 25.83 -2.39 -3.96
C TRP A 161 25.40 -3.65 -4.74
N ARG A 162 25.58 -3.69 -6.07
CA ARG A 162 25.24 -4.85 -6.91
C ARG A 162 26.08 -6.08 -6.58
N ASP A 163 27.32 -5.89 -6.16
CA ASP A 163 28.21 -6.98 -5.76
C ASP A 163 27.79 -7.59 -4.42
N LEU A 164 27.01 -6.84 -3.62
CA LEU A 164 26.49 -7.28 -2.32
C LEU A 164 25.06 -7.84 -2.41
N ALA A 165 24.27 -7.36 -3.37
CA ALA A 165 22.84 -7.59 -3.49
C ALA A 165 22.40 -9.05 -3.26
N MET A 166 23.17 -10.03 -3.78
CA MET A 166 22.87 -11.46 -3.67
C MET A 166 23.91 -12.24 -2.87
N ARG A 167 24.91 -11.57 -2.28
CA ARG A 167 25.98 -12.20 -1.52
C ARG A 167 25.44 -12.76 -0.20
N ARG A 168 25.34 -14.08 -0.09
CA ARG A 168 24.93 -14.76 1.15
C ARG A 168 25.99 -14.59 2.25
N PHE A 169 25.55 -14.64 3.50
CA PHE A 169 26.46 -14.75 4.64
C PHE A 169 27.12 -16.13 4.64
N ASP A 170 28.39 -16.18 5.04
CA ASP A 170 29.08 -17.45 5.27
C ASP A 170 28.69 -18.01 6.64
N VAL A 171 27.52 -18.64 6.69
CA VAL A 171 26.95 -19.23 7.91
C VAL A 171 27.82 -20.36 8.49
N LYS A 172 28.77 -20.90 7.72
CA LYS A 172 29.70 -21.94 8.19
C LYS A 172 30.89 -21.37 8.96
N ARG A 173 31.23 -20.10 8.73
CA ARG A 173 32.43 -19.48 9.29
C ARG A 173 32.19 -18.91 10.68
N SER A 174 31.10 -18.17 10.87
CA SER A 174 30.63 -17.71 12.18
C SER A 174 29.29 -17.00 12.07
N MET A 175 28.28 -17.45 12.80
CA MET A 175 27.03 -16.71 13.00
C MET A 175 27.14 -15.80 14.24
N PRO A 176 26.55 -14.59 14.22
CA PRO A 176 26.49 -13.71 15.39
C PRO A 176 25.95 -14.44 16.62
N GLN A 177 26.75 -14.54 17.67
CA GLN A 177 26.34 -15.13 18.94
C GLN A 177 25.82 -14.04 19.89
N VAL A 178 25.33 -14.44 21.06
CA VAL A 178 24.79 -13.53 22.08
C VAL A 178 25.76 -12.38 22.40
N GLU A 179 27.03 -12.69 22.64
CA GLU A 179 28.04 -11.66 22.98
C GLU A 179 28.30 -10.74 21.79
N THR A 180 28.40 -11.28 20.58
CA THR A 180 28.52 -10.46 19.36
C THR A 180 27.35 -9.48 19.25
N LEU A 181 26.11 -9.91 19.47
CA LEU A 181 24.95 -9.01 19.41
C LEU A 181 24.98 -7.92 20.51
N LYS A 182 25.59 -8.16 21.67
CA LYS A 182 25.79 -7.11 22.68
C LYS A 182 26.81 -6.04 22.26
N ASP A 183 27.72 -6.35 21.33
CA ASP A 183 28.60 -5.36 20.71
C ASP A 183 27.88 -4.53 19.64
N TRP A 184 26.83 -5.08 19.04
CA TRP A 184 25.99 -4.39 18.04
C TRP A 184 24.88 -3.55 18.66
N PHE A 185 24.34 -3.97 19.81
CA PHE A 185 23.17 -3.37 20.41
C PHE A 185 23.44 -2.93 21.85
N GLU A 186 22.79 -1.85 22.28
CA GLU A 186 22.77 -1.41 23.67
C GLU A 186 21.35 -1.41 24.25
N PRO A 187 21.21 -1.69 25.57
CA PRO A 187 19.93 -1.64 26.23
C PRO A 187 19.36 -0.21 26.24
N VAL A 188 18.05 -0.11 26.13
CA VAL A 188 17.33 1.16 26.17
C VAL A 188 16.71 1.36 27.55
N VAL A 189 16.95 2.51 28.16
CA VAL A 189 16.42 2.84 29.50
C VAL A 189 14.90 2.74 29.50
N GLY A 190 14.34 2.00 30.46
CA GLY A 190 12.90 1.81 30.60
C GLY A 190 12.30 0.70 29.73
N HIS A 191 13.10 0.01 28.92
CA HIS A 191 12.66 -1.10 28.09
C HIS A 191 13.45 -2.38 28.40
N ALA A 192 12.79 -3.53 28.27
CA ALA A 192 13.47 -4.81 28.37
C ALA A 192 14.45 -4.98 27.19
N PHE A 193 15.60 -5.60 27.44
CA PHE A 193 16.55 -5.95 26.39
C PHE A 193 17.23 -7.27 26.72
N GLU A 194 16.72 -8.35 26.12
CA GLU A 194 17.21 -9.70 26.36
C GLU A 194 17.65 -10.34 25.04
N ILE A 195 18.86 -10.92 25.05
CA ILE A 195 19.41 -11.69 23.93
C ILE A 195 19.65 -13.13 24.41
N HIS A 196 19.09 -14.10 23.69
CA HIS A 196 19.24 -15.52 23.98
C HIS A 196 19.89 -16.26 22.80
N PRO A 197 20.59 -17.38 23.06
CA PRO A 197 20.95 -18.29 21.99
C PRO A 197 19.69 -18.99 21.46
N THR A 198 19.59 -19.15 20.16
CA THR A 198 18.49 -19.87 19.50
C THR A 198 19.04 -20.75 18.38
N GLU A 199 18.37 -21.86 18.09
CA GLU A 199 18.71 -22.73 16.96
C GLU A 199 17.84 -22.33 15.77
N THR A 200 18.46 -21.91 14.67
CA THR A 200 17.76 -21.61 13.40
C THR A 200 18.02 -22.71 12.39
N ARG A 201 17.35 -22.66 11.23
CA ARG A 201 17.67 -23.58 10.11
C ARG A 201 19.09 -23.41 9.55
N LEU A 202 19.74 -22.27 9.83
CA LEU A 202 21.10 -21.95 9.42
C LEU A 202 22.14 -22.30 10.50
N GLY A 203 21.65 -22.66 11.70
CA GLY A 203 22.42 -23.05 12.88
C GLY A 203 22.20 -22.12 14.07
N ARG A 204 22.98 -22.35 15.13
CA ARG A 204 22.89 -21.59 16.40
C ARG A 204 23.38 -20.14 16.27
N CYS A 205 22.55 -19.18 16.64
CA CYS A 205 22.90 -17.74 16.67
C CYS A 205 22.24 -17.02 17.87
N GLY A 206 22.49 -15.72 18.01
CA GLY A 206 21.80 -14.85 18.96
C GLY A 206 20.42 -14.40 18.45
N GLN A 207 19.50 -14.18 19.38
CA GLN A 207 18.15 -13.68 19.12
C GLN A 207 17.72 -12.67 20.17
N ILE A 208 17.22 -11.51 19.71
CA ILE A 208 16.50 -10.55 20.55
C ILE A 208 15.13 -11.15 20.89
N GLN A 209 14.73 -11.12 22.17
CA GLN A 209 13.47 -11.72 22.63
C GLN A 209 12.24 -10.87 22.37
N VAL A 210 11.06 -11.51 22.44
CA VAL A 210 9.76 -10.83 22.35
C VAL A 210 9.70 -9.67 23.35
N ASN A 211 9.11 -8.54 22.94
CA ASN A 211 8.98 -7.31 23.73
C ASN A 211 10.31 -6.65 24.16
N SER A 212 11.45 -7.11 23.66
CA SER A 212 12.73 -6.42 23.86
C SER A 212 12.91 -5.28 22.86
N ILE A 213 13.64 -4.25 23.28
CA ILE A 213 14.10 -3.15 22.43
C ILE A 213 15.60 -2.93 22.63
N GLY A 214 16.37 -3.03 21.55
CA GLY A 214 17.79 -2.71 21.54
C GLY A 214 18.09 -1.53 20.61
N ARG A 215 18.95 -0.61 21.02
CA ARG A 215 19.47 0.45 20.16
C ARG A 215 20.71 -0.05 19.42
N LEU A 216 20.74 0.10 18.11
CA LEU A 216 21.90 -0.20 17.28
C LEU A 216 23.02 0.80 17.60
N ARG A 217 24.20 0.29 17.94
CA ARG A 217 25.40 1.10 18.21
C ARG A 217 26.08 1.55 16.92
N ALA A 218 25.99 0.74 15.86
CA ALA A 218 26.59 1.03 14.57
C ALA A 218 25.92 2.24 13.89
N PRO A 219 26.68 3.25 13.43
CA PRO A 219 26.09 4.40 12.76
C PRO A 219 25.61 4.03 11.35
N LEU A 220 24.40 4.44 11.01
CA LEU A 220 23.81 4.27 9.68
C LEU A 220 23.98 5.57 8.88
N ASN A 221 25.19 5.75 8.32
CA ASN A 221 25.55 6.90 7.51
C ASN A 221 25.06 6.73 6.06
N ASP A 222 25.15 7.81 5.28
CA ASP A 222 24.73 7.85 3.88
C ASP A 222 25.53 6.89 2.97
N ASP A 223 26.72 6.47 3.36
CA ASP A 223 27.56 5.56 2.59
C ASP A 223 27.67 4.16 3.21
N THR A 224 26.92 3.86 4.27
CA THR A 224 26.90 2.53 4.89
C THR A 224 25.64 1.74 4.55
N THR A 225 25.72 0.43 4.69
CA THR A 225 24.60 -0.48 4.55
C THR A 225 24.69 -1.53 5.64
N LEU A 226 23.65 -1.60 6.47
CA LEU A 226 23.48 -2.64 7.45
C LEU A 226 22.87 -3.85 6.73
N ARG A 227 23.67 -4.90 6.56
CA ARG A 227 23.24 -6.17 5.97
C ARG A 227 22.86 -7.12 7.09
N MET A 228 21.69 -7.73 6.98
CA MET A 228 21.12 -8.58 8.01
C MET A 228 20.50 -9.82 7.36
N GLU A 229 20.79 -11.00 7.86
CA GLU A 229 19.96 -12.17 7.60
C GLU A 229 19.12 -12.42 8.85
N LEU A 230 17.79 -12.44 8.66
CA LEU A 230 16.82 -12.56 9.74
C LEU A 230 16.17 -13.94 9.72
N ASP A 231 15.93 -14.50 10.90
CA ASP A 231 15.12 -15.71 11.11
C ASP A 231 14.30 -15.56 12.40
N HIS A 232 13.30 -16.43 12.60
CA HIS A 232 12.41 -16.43 13.77
C HIS A 232 11.85 -15.02 14.08
N HIS A 233 11.55 -14.25 13.03
CA HIS A 233 11.14 -12.86 13.15
C HIS A 233 9.65 -12.76 13.44
N ASN A 234 9.31 -12.27 14.62
CA ASN A 234 7.93 -12.09 15.08
C ASN A 234 7.77 -10.67 15.65
N ARG A 235 6.80 -9.93 15.09
CA ARG A 235 6.52 -8.52 15.43
C ARG A 235 7.75 -7.62 15.33
N VAL A 236 8.60 -7.87 14.33
CA VAL A 236 9.83 -7.09 14.12
C VAL A 236 9.47 -5.69 13.66
N ARG A 237 10.03 -4.70 14.37
CA ARG A 237 10.02 -3.30 13.99
C ARG A 237 11.41 -2.71 14.08
N ILE A 238 11.72 -1.85 13.11
CA ILE A 238 12.95 -1.08 13.07
C ILE A 238 12.56 0.38 13.07
N HIS A 239 12.86 1.09 14.15
CA HIS A 239 12.60 2.53 14.28
C HIS A 239 13.87 3.30 13.97
N VAL A 240 13.83 4.15 12.95
CA VAL A 240 14.98 4.92 12.45
C VAL A 240 14.66 6.40 12.61
N TYR A 241 15.33 7.10 13.52
CA TYR A 241 15.02 8.49 13.85
C TYR A 241 16.15 9.45 13.45
N CYS A 242 15.75 10.63 12.99
CA CYS A 242 16.54 11.85 12.91
C CYS A 242 15.92 12.85 13.91
N GLY A 243 16.40 12.83 15.15
CA GLY A 243 15.81 13.63 16.23
C GLY A 243 14.46 13.06 16.67
N THR A 244 13.38 13.84 16.54
CA THR A 244 12.01 13.40 16.89
C THR A 244 11.22 12.85 15.70
N VAL A 245 11.69 13.09 14.48
CA VAL A 245 11.08 12.59 13.24
C VAL A 245 11.78 11.28 12.85
N GLY A 246 11.03 10.29 12.39
CA GLY A 246 11.60 9.00 12.02
C GLY A 246 10.75 8.19 11.07
N VAL A 247 11.28 7.02 10.73
CA VAL A 247 10.61 5.97 9.96
C VAL A 247 10.53 4.73 10.84
N THR A 248 9.35 4.12 10.93
CA THR A 248 9.19 2.79 11.49
C THR A 248 8.96 1.79 10.37
N LEU A 249 9.87 0.83 10.20
CA LEU A 249 9.70 -0.32 9.34
C LEU A 249 9.06 -1.45 10.17
N ALA A 250 7.98 -2.04 9.70
CA ALA A 250 7.27 -3.11 10.40
C ALA A 250 7.08 -4.31 9.48
N TYR A 251 7.34 -5.51 10.00
CA TYR A 251 7.09 -6.76 9.31
C TYR A 251 5.81 -7.43 9.82
N TYR A 252 4.93 -7.80 8.90
CA TYR A 252 3.63 -8.40 9.16
C TYR A 252 3.52 -9.79 8.54
N GLU A 253 3.74 -10.82 9.35
CA GLU A 253 3.66 -12.22 8.90
C GLU A 253 2.26 -12.58 8.39
N HIS A 254 1.22 -12.18 9.13
CA HIS A 254 -0.18 -12.49 8.79
C HIS A 254 -0.73 -11.67 7.62
N HIS A 255 -0.04 -10.60 7.22
CA HIS A 255 -0.41 -9.77 6.08
C HIS A 255 0.44 -10.15 4.86
N GLN A 256 0.33 -11.40 4.42
CA GLN A 256 1.09 -11.93 3.28
C GLN A 256 2.61 -11.71 3.37
N TYR A 257 3.19 -11.78 4.58
CA TYR A 257 4.62 -11.53 4.79
C TYR A 257 5.11 -10.14 4.35
N CYS A 258 4.27 -9.12 4.55
CA CYS A 258 4.49 -7.75 4.07
C CYS A 258 5.43 -6.95 4.99
N TRP A 259 6.34 -6.18 4.38
CA TRP A 259 6.96 -5.02 5.02
C TRP A 259 6.17 -3.75 4.76
N ALA A 260 5.94 -2.97 5.80
CA ALA A 260 5.43 -1.60 5.70
C ALA A 260 6.39 -0.60 6.33
N ALA A 261 6.37 0.63 5.84
CA ALA A 261 7.06 1.77 6.41
C ALA A 261 6.07 2.85 6.80
N TYR A 262 6.26 3.39 7.99
CA TYR A 262 5.48 4.49 8.55
C TYR A 262 6.38 5.70 8.76
N ALA A 263 5.99 6.87 8.27
CA ALA A 263 6.52 8.13 8.77
C ALA A 263 6.01 8.31 10.20
N THR A 264 6.92 8.61 11.12
CA THR A 264 6.64 8.61 12.55
C THR A 264 7.22 9.83 13.25
N MET A 265 6.55 10.22 14.34
CA MET A 265 7.08 11.19 15.29
C MET A 265 7.08 10.58 16.68
N ARG A 266 8.11 10.88 17.46
CA ARG A 266 8.21 10.52 18.88
C ARG A 266 8.26 11.78 19.74
N LYS A 267 7.89 11.66 21.01
CA LYS A 267 8.20 12.72 21.97
C LYS A 267 9.70 12.70 22.28
N PRO A 268 10.29 13.82 22.71
CA PRO A 268 11.69 13.85 23.11
C PRO A 268 12.01 12.76 24.14
N LYS A 269 13.12 12.03 23.94
CA LYS A 269 13.60 10.92 24.76
C LYS A 269 12.73 9.65 24.77
N GLU A 270 11.55 9.66 24.14
CA GLU A 270 10.79 8.43 23.94
C GLU A 270 11.42 7.60 22.81
N VAL A 271 11.21 6.29 22.86
CA VAL A 271 11.78 5.36 21.86
C VAL A 271 10.72 4.95 20.86
N LEU A 272 9.47 4.83 21.33
CA LEU A 272 8.34 4.44 20.52
C LEU A 272 7.66 5.67 19.91
N PRO A 273 7.08 5.53 18.71
CA PRO A 273 6.39 6.63 18.06
C PRO A 273 5.08 6.95 18.77
N SER A 274 4.78 8.25 18.90
CA SER A 274 3.47 8.76 19.34
C SER A 274 2.53 8.97 18.16
N HIS A 275 3.08 9.23 16.97
CA HIS A 275 2.33 9.41 15.72
C HIS A 275 2.92 8.52 14.63
N ALA A 276 2.05 8.03 13.75
CA ALA A 276 2.42 7.23 12.60
C ALA A 276 1.48 7.52 11.43
N ALA A 277 2.04 7.56 10.22
CA ALA A 277 1.31 7.62 8.97
C ALA A 277 1.92 6.63 7.98
N LEU A 278 1.09 5.75 7.41
CA LEU A 278 1.54 4.74 6.48
C LEU A 278 2.11 5.42 5.22
N THR A 279 3.33 5.05 4.86
CA THR A 279 4.10 5.70 3.80
C THR A 279 4.39 4.77 2.64
N SER A 280 4.83 3.54 2.91
CA SER A 280 5.00 2.53 1.86
C SER A 280 4.73 1.12 2.36
N THR A 281 4.43 0.23 1.42
CA THR A 281 4.36 -1.21 1.62
C THR A 281 5.16 -1.90 0.54
N ASP A 282 5.55 -3.14 0.75
CA ASP A 282 6.32 -3.87 -0.25
C ASP A 282 5.52 -4.36 -1.47
N GLY A 283 4.20 -4.17 -1.52
CA GLY A 283 3.37 -4.59 -2.65
C GLY A 283 3.52 -6.09 -2.94
N ALA A 284 3.63 -6.90 -1.90
CA ALA A 284 3.90 -8.33 -1.91
C ALA A 284 5.29 -8.73 -2.49
N ARG A 285 6.24 -7.79 -2.62
CA ARG A 285 7.61 -8.10 -3.07
C ARG A 285 8.33 -9.04 -2.10
N ALA A 286 8.09 -8.96 -0.80
CA ALA A 286 8.71 -9.89 0.15
C ALA A 286 8.17 -11.31 -0.01
N ARG A 287 6.86 -11.46 -0.26
CA ARG A 287 6.23 -12.76 -0.61
C ARG A 287 6.84 -13.33 -1.89
N ARG A 288 6.83 -12.55 -3.00
CA ARG A 288 7.32 -12.99 -4.32
C ARG A 288 8.81 -13.32 -4.36
N SER A 289 9.62 -12.60 -3.59
CA SER A 289 11.05 -12.89 -3.48
C SER A 289 11.37 -13.99 -2.48
N GLU A 290 10.37 -14.51 -1.75
CA GLU A 290 10.53 -15.59 -0.77
C GLU A 290 11.39 -15.20 0.46
N VAL A 291 11.15 -14.01 1.02
CA VAL A 291 11.91 -13.49 2.20
C VAL A 291 11.76 -14.40 3.41
N ARG A 292 10.65 -15.13 3.52
CA ARG A 292 10.42 -16.12 4.59
C ARG A 292 11.42 -17.27 4.58
N TYR A 293 12.05 -17.58 3.45
CA TYR A 293 13.14 -18.57 3.36
C TYR A 293 14.54 -17.93 3.50
N GLY A 294 14.58 -16.71 4.05
CA GLY A 294 15.76 -15.93 4.42
C GLY A 294 16.57 -15.37 3.26
N GLY A 295 17.83 -15.04 3.56
CA GLY A 295 18.70 -14.23 2.73
C GLY A 295 18.90 -12.81 3.25
N PRO A 296 19.93 -12.12 2.72
CA PRO A 296 20.33 -10.82 3.20
C PRO A 296 19.26 -9.77 2.87
N LEU A 297 18.78 -9.10 3.91
CA LEU A 297 18.13 -7.80 3.85
C LEU A 297 19.19 -6.72 4.02
N GLU A 298 19.00 -5.61 3.32
CA GLU A 298 19.91 -4.47 3.33
C GLU A 298 19.13 -3.23 3.73
N LEU A 299 19.47 -2.68 4.90
CA LEU A 299 18.96 -1.42 5.42
C LEU A 299 19.99 -0.33 5.19
N ARG A 300 19.56 0.79 4.61
CA ARG A 300 20.42 1.95 4.31
C ARG A 300 19.65 3.25 4.52
N TYR A 301 20.38 4.30 4.90
CA TYR A 301 19.97 5.68 4.69
C TYR A 301 20.67 6.18 3.43
N ARG A 302 19.92 6.81 2.52
CA ARG A 302 20.47 7.32 1.25
C ARG A 302 19.57 8.40 0.67
N ASP A 303 20.14 9.52 0.22
CA ASP A 303 19.41 10.56 -0.52
C ASP A 303 18.12 11.03 0.20
N GLY A 304 18.16 11.14 1.53
CA GLY A 304 17.00 11.54 2.33
C GLY A 304 15.95 10.45 2.55
N GLU A 305 16.30 9.18 2.34
CA GLU A 305 15.36 8.05 2.49
C GLU A 305 15.96 6.92 3.32
N VAL A 306 15.09 6.23 4.06
CA VAL A 306 15.36 4.90 4.62
C VAL A 306 14.89 3.86 3.61
N ILE A 307 15.79 2.98 3.19
CA ILE A 307 15.52 1.95 2.19
C ILE A 307 15.78 0.58 2.82
N LEU A 308 14.77 -0.27 2.83
CA LEU A 308 14.91 -1.70 3.10
C LEU A 308 14.77 -2.45 1.79
N SER A 309 15.74 -3.31 1.50
CA SER A 309 15.85 -3.99 0.21
C SER A 309 16.34 -5.41 0.38
N ARG A 310 16.07 -6.22 -0.64
CA ARG A 310 16.67 -7.53 -0.81
C ARG A 310 17.28 -7.61 -2.20
N GLY A 311 18.59 -7.47 -2.24
CA GLY A 311 19.31 -7.27 -3.49
C GLY A 311 18.81 -6.06 -4.26
N GLU A 312 18.43 -6.25 -5.53
CA GLU A 312 17.88 -5.19 -6.38
C GLU A 312 16.41 -4.86 -6.10
N ILE A 313 15.75 -5.65 -5.25
CA ILE A 313 14.34 -5.47 -4.93
C ILE A 313 14.24 -4.53 -3.73
N ALA A 314 13.91 -3.27 -3.96
CA ALA A 314 13.48 -2.36 -2.90
C ALA A 314 12.17 -2.89 -2.31
N LEU A 315 12.17 -3.29 -1.05
CA LEU A 315 10.96 -3.74 -0.36
C LEU A 315 10.15 -2.52 0.03
N VAL A 316 10.71 -1.67 0.89
CA VAL A 316 10.09 -0.40 1.32
C VAL A 316 11.10 0.74 1.28
N ARG A 317 10.58 1.93 1.00
CA ARG A 317 11.31 3.21 0.99
C ARG A 317 10.47 4.26 1.71
N ALA A 318 11.08 5.11 2.51
CA ALA A 318 10.36 6.16 3.23
C ALA A 318 11.27 7.38 3.45
N PRO A 319 10.71 8.60 3.45
CA PRO A 319 11.50 9.82 3.61
C PRO A 319 11.99 9.96 5.05
N LEU A 320 13.22 10.44 5.22
CA LEU A 320 13.82 10.82 6.49
C LEU A 320 14.63 12.11 6.29
N PRO A 321 14.35 13.19 7.05
CA PRO A 321 14.87 14.53 6.75
C PRO A 321 16.38 14.68 6.87
N GLY A 322 17.06 13.76 7.53
CA GLY A 322 18.50 13.78 7.72
C GLY A 322 19.04 12.41 8.15
N PRO A 323 20.37 12.26 8.27
CA PRO A 323 20.99 11.03 8.73
C PRO A 323 20.44 10.61 10.09
N PRO A 324 20.15 9.31 10.27
CA PRO A 324 19.58 8.84 11.52
C PRO A 324 20.60 8.95 12.67
N ASN A 325 20.15 9.45 13.81
CA ASN A 325 20.91 9.48 15.05
C ASN A 325 20.53 8.35 16.03
N ASP A 326 19.38 7.72 15.80
CA ASP A 326 18.93 6.57 16.57
C ASP A 326 18.31 5.51 15.66
N VAL A 327 18.72 4.24 15.85
CA VAL A 327 18.09 3.09 15.22
C VAL A 327 17.76 2.06 16.29
N TYR A 328 16.50 1.70 16.45
CA TYR A 328 16.03 0.73 17.44
C TYR A 328 15.42 -0.49 16.77
N PHE A 329 15.75 -1.67 17.30
CA PHE A 329 15.13 -2.94 16.92
C PHE A 329 14.19 -3.37 18.04
N GLN A 330 12.93 -3.57 17.69
CA GLN A 330 11.89 -4.04 18.59
C GLN A 330 11.33 -5.37 18.09
N GLY A 331 11.00 -6.26 19.03
CA GLY A 331 10.34 -7.53 18.76
C GLY A 331 11.30 -8.71 18.82
N GLN A 332 10.85 -9.87 18.38
CA GLN A 332 11.64 -11.09 18.41
C GLN A 332 12.31 -11.29 17.04
N VAL A 333 13.64 -11.43 17.02
CA VAL A 333 14.39 -11.65 15.78
C VAL A 333 15.73 -12.33 16.04
N ALA A 334 16.02 -13.38 15.29
CA ALA A 334 17.31 -14.05 15.27
C ALA A 334 18.18 -13.49 14.13
N PHE A 335 19.49 -13.41 14.36
CA PHE A 335 20.45 -12.89 13.38
C PHE A 335 21.46 -13.96 12.95
N PRO A 336 21.13 -14.83 11.98
CA PRO A 336 22.12 -15.69 11.32
C PRO A 336 23.27 -14.92 10.65
N GLY A 337 23.03 -13.67 10.23
CA GLY A 337 24.04 -12.81 9.61
C GLY A 337 23.82 -11.34 9.97
N LEU A 338 24.92 -10.64 10.28
CA LEU A 338 24.91 -9.22 10.60
C LEU A 338 26.26 -8.60 10.25
N GLU A 339 26.27 -7.63 9.34
CA GLU A 339 27.47 -6.86 8.99
C GLU A 339 27.12 -5.42 8.58
N LEU A 340 28.10 -4.52 8.71
CA LEU A 340 28.03 -3.16 8.18
C LEU A 340 29.10 -3.07 7.09
N VAL A 341 28.72 -2.52 5.94
CA VAL A 341 29.63 -2.40 4.79
C VAL A 341 29.46 -1.00 4.19
N ARG A 342 30.55 -0.40 3.70
CA ARG A 342 30.47 0.81 2.87
C ARG A 342 30.04 0.45 1.46
N THR A 343 29.03 1.15 0.97
CA THR A 343 28.45 0.89 -0.34
C THR A 343 28.25 2.19 -1.09
N HIS A 344 28.42 2.13 -2.41
CA HIS A 344 27.98 3.19 -3.30
C HIS A 344 26.87 2.66 -4.21
N GLY A 345 25.95 3.57 -4.58
CA GLY A 345 24.73 3.22 -5.30
C GLY A 345 23.73 2.44 -4.44
N PHE A 346 22.54 2.24 -5.00
CA PHE A 346 21.42 1.56 -4.37
C PHE A 346 20.34 1.24 -5.43
N PRO A 347 19.37 0.36 -5.13
CA PRO A 347 18.22 0.13 -6.01
C PRO A 347 17.52 1.43 -6.36
N ALA A 348 17.37 1.70 -7.67
CA ALA A 348 16.70 2.90 -8.14
C ALA A 348 15.23 2.92 -7.71
N ALA A 349 14.69 4.13 -7.51
CA ALA A 349 13.26 4.32 -7.35
C ALA A 349 12.53 3.87 -8.63
N GLU A 350 11.26 3.47 -8.47
CA GLU A 350 10.40 3.23 -9.63
C GLU A 350 10.22 4.53 -10.42
N ASN A 351 10.35 4.44 -11.75
CA ASN A 351 10.09 5.59 -12.61
C ASN A 351 8.61 5.97 -12.51
N PRO A 352 8.28 7.24 -12.28
CA PRO A 352 6.88 7.66 -12.26
C PRO A 352 6.27 7.47 -13.65
N LEU A 353 5.01 7.02 -13.68
CA LEU A 353 4.23 6.95 -14.92
C LEU A 353 4.13 8.34 -15.58
N PRO A 354 4.04 8.44 -16.91
CA PRO A 354 3.89 9.71 -17.60
C PRO A 354 2.70 10.53 -17.07
N LEU A 355 2.97 11.77 -16.68
CA LEU A 355 1.93 12.73 -16.31
C LEU A 355 1.26 13.25 -17.57
N VAL A 356 -0.06 13.06 -17.66
CA VAL A 356 -0.84 13.50 -18.82
C VAL A 356 -1.63 14.77 -18.51
N TRP A 357 -2.04 14.92 -17.26
CA TRP A 357 -2.77 16.09 -16.81
C TRP A 357 -2.51 16.36 -15.32
N GLU A 358 -2.44 17.62 -14.94
CA GLU A 358 -2.27 18.08 -13.57
C GLU A 358 -3.01 19.40 -13.36
N SER A 359 -3.50 19.59 -12.15
CA SER A 359 -3.93 20.87 -11.61
C SER A 359 -3.41 21.00 -10.18
N ASP A 360 -2.58 22.01 -9.97
CA ASP A 360 -2.11 22.52 -8.67
C ASP A 360 -3.03 23.62 -8.11
N ARG A 361 -4.10 23.95 -8.85
CA ARG A 361 -5.13 24.92 -8.45
C ARG A 361 -6.52 24.29 -8.56
N PRO A 362 -6.86 23.29 -7.73
CA PRO A 362 -8.12 22.56 -7.81
C PRO A 362 -9.36 23.46 -7.83
N VAL A 363 -9.32 24.66 -7.24
CA VAL A 363 -10.44 25.60 -7.28
C VAL A 363 -10.87 26.01 -8.70
N GLU A 364 -9.94 25.96 -9.67
CA GLU A 364 -10.19 26.34 -11.07
C GLU A 364 -10.80 25.19 -11.90
N LEU A 365 -10.94 24.00 -11.31
CA LEU A 365 -11.56 22.87 -11.97
C LEU A 365 -13.08 23.05 -12.09
N GLU A 366 -13.64 22.39 -13.11
CA GLU A 366 -15.09 22.37 -13.35
C GLU A 366 -15.75 21.41 -12.33
N TRP A 367 -16.10 21.95 -11.15
CA TRP A 367 -16.76 21.19 -10.09
C TRP A 367 -18.29 21.18 -10.26
N ASP A 368 -18.87 20.00 -10.45
CA ASP A 368 -20.30 19.76 -10.22
C ASP A 368 -20.55 19.60 -8.71
N LYS A 369 -21.52 20.34 -8.18
CA LYS A 369 -21.74 20.49 -6.74
C LYS A 369 -23.13 20.00 -6.34
N GLN A 370 -23.16 18.97 -5.50
CA GLN A 370 -24.37 18.49 -4.85
C GLN A 370 -24.23 18.71 -3.34
N LEU A 371 -24.65 19.89 -2.89
CA LEU A 371 -24.45 20.36 -1.51
C LEU A 371 -25.76 20.41 -0.74
N ALA A 372 -25.80 19.68 0.38
CA ALA A 372 -26.88 19.76 1.34
C ALA A 372 -26.81 21.06 2.16
N ALA A 373 -27.90 21.39 2.85
CA ALA A 373 -27.91 22.50 3.80
C ALA A 373 -26.82 22.31 4.87
N GLY A 374 -26.00 23.36 5.08
CA GLY A 374 -24.89 23.33 6.03
C GLY A 374 -23.57 22.81 5.45
N ALA A 375 -23.50 22.55 4.13
CA ALA A 375 -22.28 22.22 3.40
C ALA A 375 -21.95 23.29 2.34
N TRP A 376 -20.67 23.57 2.13
CA TRP A 376 -20.19 24.53 1.14
C TRP A 376 -18.78 24.19 0.66
N THR A 377 -18.35 24.86 -0.40
CA THR A 377 -16.96 24.81 -0.87
C THR A 377 -16.24 26.12 -0.55
N GLU A 378 -14.98 26.04 -0.15
CA GLU A 378 -14.12 27.20 0.06
C GLU A 378 -12.95 27.22 -0.93
N THR A 379 -12.52 28.43 -1.27
CA THR A 379 -11.28 28.66 -2.01
C THR A 379 -10.16 28.90 -1.02
N LEU A 380 -9.08 28.13 -1.13
CA LEU A 380 -7.90 28.29 -0.28
C LEU A 380 -6.93 29.32 -0.90
N PRO A 381 -6.09 30.00 -0.08
CA PRO A 381 -5.17 31.02 -0.58
C PRO A 381 -4.15 30.55 -1.62
N ASP A 382 -3.79 29.27 -1.59
CA ASP A 382 -2.84 28.63 -2.51
C ASP A 382 -3.47 28.12 -3.81
N GLY A 383 -4.79 28.26 -3.98
CA GLY A 383 -5.53 27.72 -5.12
C GLY A 383 -6.17 26.34 -4.85
N GLY A 384 -5.98 25.79 -3.65
CA GLY A 384 -6.71 24.61 -3.20
C GLY A 384 -8.22 24.86 -3.05
N MET A 385 -8.96 23.76 -2.91
CA MET A 385 -10.41 23.78 -2.66
C MET A 385 -10.72 22.95 -1.42
N ALA A 386 -11.52 23.50 -0.49
CA ALA A 386 -12.05 22.73 0.62
C ALA A 386 -13.53 22.38 0.41
N LEU A 387 -13.94 21.16 0.75
CA LEU A 387 -15.33 20.80 1.01
C LEU A 387 -15.54 20.78 2.53
N VAL A 388 -16.48 21.59 3.02
CA VAL A 388 -16.72 21.82 4.43
C VAL A 388 -18.19 21.56 4.76
N ALA A 389 -18.46 20.99 5.93
CA ALA A 389 -19.81 20.94 6.48
C ALA A 389 -19.83 21.14 7.99
N ALA A 390 -20.70 22.03 8.46
CA ALA A 390 -20.81 22.38 9.88
C ALA A 390 -21.73 21.44 10.65
N GLN A 391 -22.82 20.95 10.03
CA GLN A 391 -23.84 20.06 10.62
C GLN A 391 -24.77 19.55 9.49
N PRO A 392 -24.25 18.81 8.50
CA PRO A 392 -25.04 18.40 7.35
C PRO A 392 -26.08 17.34 7.75
N LYS A 393 -27.34 17.51 7.35
CA LYS A 393 -28.37 16.45 7.53
C LYS A 393 -28.32 15.36 6.47
N GLU A 394 -27.74 15.70 5.32
CA GLU A 394 -27.62 14.83 4.16
C GLU A 394 -26.16 14.85 3.67
N LYS A 395 -25.79 13.84 2.88
CA LYS A 395 -24.46 13.78 2.26
C LYS A 395 -24.33 14.89 1.23
N SER A 396 -23.15 15.48 1.16
CA SER A 396 -22.77 16.34 0.03
C SER A 396 -21.53 15.82 -0.66
N HIS A 397 -21.40 16.18 -1.92
CA HIS A 397 -20.20 15.90 -2.69
C HIS A 397 -19.98 16.95 -3.77
N VAL A 398 -18.73 17.01 -4.20
CA VAL A 398 -18.32 17.73 -5.40
C VAL A 398 -17.51 16.80 -6.28
N THR A 399 -17.73 16.88 -7.58
CA THR A 399 -17.00 16.05 -8.56
C THR A 399 -16.46 16.91 -9.67
N THR A 400 -15.36 16.50 -10.26
CA THR A 400 -14.81 17.13 -11.46
C THR A 400 -14.57 16.05 -12.52
N PRO A 401 -14.79 16.34 -13.82
CA PRO A 401 -14.55 15.38 -14.87
C PRO A 401 -13.12 14.86 -14.83
N LEU A 402 -12.98 13.54 -14.81
CA LEU A 402 -11.73 12.92 -15.19
C LEU A 402 -11.62 13.12 -16.70
N ARG A 403 -10.48 13.64 -17.15
CA ARG A 403 -10.18 13.82 -18.58
C ARG A 403 -9.25 12.73 -19.16
N PRO A 404 -9.42 11.40 -18.89
CA PRO A 404 -8.48 10.41 -19.39
C PRO A 404 -8.89 9.91 -20.78
N ASP A 405 -7.92 9.94 -21.69
CA ASP A 405 -7.85 9.00 -22.80
C ASP A 405 -6.98 7.81 -22.37
N GLY A 406 -7.57 6.61 -22.31
CA GLY A 406 -6.85 5.37 -22.00
C GLY A 406 -6.94 4.95 -20.53
N ILE A 407 -6.13 3.96 -20.15
CA ILE A 407 -6.09 3.44 -18.78
C ILE A 407 -5.27 4.42 -17.93
N CYS A 408 -5.88 4.96 -16.88
CA CYS A 408 -5.32 6.05 -16.12
C CYS A 408 -5.33 5.81 -14.62
N LEU A 409 -4.37 6.47 -13.98
CA LEU A 409 -4.16 6.50 -12.55
C LEU A 409 -4.35 7.95 -12.10
N ALA A 410 -5.32 8.17 -11.23
CA ALA A 410 -5.58 9.46 -10.61
C ALA A 410 -4.79 9.57 -9.31
N THR A 411 -4.27 10.75 -9.02
CA THR A 411 -3.62 11.05 -7.74
C THR A 411 -4.16 12.37 -7.20
N MET A 412 -4.48 12.42 -5.92
CA MET A 412 -4.92 13.62 -5.22
C MET A 412 -4.02 13.88 -4.03
N GLU A 413 -3.59 15.14 -3.87
CA GLU A 413 -3.04 15.61 -2.61
C GLU A 413 -4.18 16.18 -1.77
N LEU A 414 -4.32 15.65 -0.55
CA LEU A 414 -5.37 16.01 0.37
C LEU A 414 -4.76 16.51 1.67
N ARG A 415 -5.38 17.53 2.26
CA ARG A 415 -5.01 18.09 3.56
C ARG A 415 -6.24 18.27 4.44
N ASP A 416 -6.00 18.43 5.74
CA ASP A 416 -7.03 18.66 6.76
C ASP A 416 -8.23 17.72 6.64
N VAL A 417 -7.92 16.42 6.55
CA VAL A 417 -8.91 15.36 6.32
C VAL A 417 -9.57 14.95 7.64
N SER A 418 -10.89 15.12 7.70
CA SER A 418 -11.69 14.76 8.87
C SER A 418 -12.35 13.39 8.72
N PRO A 419 -12.49 12.59 9.80
CA PRO A 419 -13.32 11.38 9.79
C PRO A 419 -14.74 11.66 9.30
N GLY A 420 -15.22 10.86 8.34
CA GLY A 420 -16.48 11.05 7.64
C GLY A 420 -16.34 11.72 6.26
N THR A 421 -15.15 12.17 5.88
CA THR A 421 -14.87 12.60 4.49
C THR A 421 -14.32 11.45 3.66
N GLY A 422 -14.38 11.55 2.33
CA GLY A 422 -13.80 10.53 1.47
C GLY A 422 -13.71 10.93 0.00
N VAL A 423 -12.99 10.11 -0.75
CA VAL A 423 -12.75 10.26 -2.19
C VAL A 423 -13.41 9.11 -2.94
N PHE A 424 -13.98 9.40 -4.10
CA PHE A 424 -14.66 8.39 -4.91
C PHE A 424 -14.53 8.68 -6.40
N PHE A 425 -14.77 7.63 -7.19
CA PHE A 425 -15.07 7.75 -8.61
C PHE A 425 -16.58 7.72 -8.84
N GLN A 426 -17.04 8.49 -9.82
CA GLN A 426 -18.42 8.49 -10.26
C GLN A 426 -18.50 8.11 -11.74
N SER A 427 -19.45 7.21 -12.04
CA SER A 427 -19.74 6.79 -13.41
C SER A 427 -20.58 7.81 -14.16
N THR A 428 -20.66 7.70 -15.49
CA THR A 428 -21.47 8.59 -16.35
C THR A 428 -22.95 8.68 -15.96
N ASN A 429 -23.50 7.61 -15.38
CA ASN A 429 -24.87 7.55 -14.87
C ASN A 429 -25.03 8.15 -13.45
N GLY A 430 -23.97 8.75 -12.89
CA GLY A 430 -23.97 9.41 -11.59
C GLY A 430 -23.79 8.49 -10.38
N ARG A 431 -23.63 7.17 -10.56
CA ARG A 431 -23.47 6.22 -9.43
C ARG A 431 -22.11 6.37 -8.74
N ARG A 432 -22.14 6.18 -7.41
CA ARG A 432 -21.00 6.22 -6.48
C ARG A 432 -21.05 4.97 -5.62
N ASN A 433 -20.39 3.90 -6.07
CA ASN A 433 -20.56 2.60 -5.42
C ASN A 433 -19.65 2.47 -4.20
N GLU A 434 -18.35 2.70 -4.39
CA GLU A 434 -17.40 2.70 -3.27
C GLU A 434 -16.74 4.08 -3.10
N ILE A 435 -16.34 4.34 -1.87
CA ILE A 435 -15.68 5.56 -1.40
C ILE A 435 -14.50 5.12 -0.54
N LEU A 436 -13.33 5.68 -0.80
CA LEU A 436 -12.20 5.65 0.12
C LEU A 436 -12.42 6.69 1.20
N ARG A 437 -12.81 6.23 2.38
CA ARG A 437 -13.29 7.08 3.47
C ARG A 437 -12.26 7.21 4.58
N PHE A 438 -12.04 8.44 5.02
CA PHE A 438 -11.34 8.76 6.24
C PHE A 438 -12.24 8.44 7.43
N VAL A 439 -11.76 7.60 8.34
CA VAL A 439 -12.49 7.13 9.52
C VAL A 439 -11.61 7.22 10.75
N ARG A 440 -12.21 7.42 11.92
CA ARG A 440 -11.49 7.28 13.19
C ARG A 440 -11.39 5.80 13.55
N ASN A 441 -10.18 5.32 13.81
CA ASN A 441 -9.98 4.01 14.40
C ASN A 441 -10.22 4.09 15.91
N PRO A 442 -11.26 3.46 16.48
CA PRO A 442 -11.51 3.48 17.92
C PRO A 442 -10.40 2.81 18.74
N HIS A 443 -9.59 1.92 18.13
CA HIS A 443 -8.52 1.23 18.85
C HIS A 443 -7.27 2.08 19.07
N SER A 444 -6.91 2.94 18.12
CA SER A 444 -5.70 3.75 18.13
C SER A 444 -5.98 5.25 18.25
N GLY A 445 -7.22 5.67 18.02
CA GLY A 445 -7.63 7.07 17.92
C GLY A 445 -7.17 7.78 16.64
N ARG A 446 -6.42 7.10 15.76
CA ARG A 446 -5.86 7.66 14.52
C ARG A 446 -6.92 7.75 13.44
N THR A 447 -6.76 8.70 12.52
CA THR A 447 -7.49 8.71 11.26
C THR A 447 -6.88 7.65 10.33
N CYS A 448 -7.73 6.79 9.78
CA CYS A 448 -7.36 5.74 8.84
C CYS A 448 -8.15 5.91 7.54
N LEU A 449 -7.64 5.37 6.44
CA LEU A 449 -8.36 5.29 5.17
C LEU A 449 -8.88 3.86 4.96
N VAL A 450 -10.17 3.73 4.62
CA VAL A 450 -10.81 2.43 4.37
C VAL A 450 -11.74 2.51 3.18
N LEU A 451 -11.83 1.44 2.39
CA LEU A 451 -12.83 1.33 1.33
C LEU A 451 -14.20 1.00 1.93
N ARG A 452 -15.23 1.75 1.52
CA ARG A 452 -16.60 1.61 2.02
C ARG A 452 -17.59 1.81 0.90
N GLY A 453 -18.77 1.20 1.04
CA GLY A 453 -19.92 1.61 0.26
C GLY A 453 -20.37 3.03 0.58
N ASN A 454 -21.40 3.48 -0.12
CA ASN A 454 -22.07 4.77 0.13
C ASN A 454 -22.94 4.75 1.40
N ASP A 455 -22.35 4.45 2.57
CA ASP A 455 -22.93 4.59 3.91
C ASP A 455 -22.50 5.91 4.61
N ASP A 456 -22.83 6.07 5.89
CA ASP A 456 -22.51 7.27 6.71
C ASP A 456 -21.47 6.99 7.82
N ALA A 457 -20.72 5.88 7.72
CA ALA A 457 -19.76 5.51 8.76
C ALA A 457 -18.58 6.50 8.81
N HIS A 458 -18.25 7.01 10.00
CA HIS A 458 -17.08 7.86 10.25
C HIS A 458 -16.10 7.23 11.27
N GLU A 459 -16.42 6.03 11.76
CA GLU A 459 -15.56 5.21 12.59
C GLU A 459 -15.45 3.81 11.98
N HIS A 460 -14.26 3.20 12.10
CA HIS A 460 -14.05 1.82 11.68
C HIS A 460 -12.94 1.19 12.52
N PRO A 461 -13.17 0.02 13.14
CA PRO A 461 -12.16 -0.67 13.93
C PRO A 461 -11.10 -1.30 13.02
N CYS A 462 -10.11 -0.50 12.63
CA CYS A 462 -8.93 -1.01 11.92
C CYS A 462 -8.06 -1.82 12.89
N ARG A 463 -7.35 -2.83 12.36
CA ARG A 463 -6.33 -3.54 13.14
C ARG A 463 -5.24 -2.55 13.56
N ARG A 464 -4.67 -2.77 14.74
CA ARG A 464 -3.63 -1.87 15.27
C ARG A 464 -2.32 -2.07 14.50
N LEU A 465 -1.51 -1.02 14.40
CA LEU A 465 -0.16 -1.09 13.83
C LEU A 465 0.70 -2.20 14.47
N GLU A 466 0.43 -2.53 15.73
CA GLU A 466 1.11 -3.62 16.45
C GLU A 466 0.81 -5.02 15.88
N GLU A 467 -0.33 -5.17 15.19
CA GLU A 467 -0.93 -6.43 14.78
C GLU A 467 -0.95 -6.60 13.25
N ASP A 468 -1.17 -5.52 12.50
CA ASP A 468 -1.32 -5.53 11.04
C ASP A 468 -0.94 -4.17 10.41
N VAL A 469 -1.00 -4.09 9.08
CA VAL A 469 -0.85 -2.86 8.31
C VAL A 469 -2.04 -1.94 8.60
N GLU A 470 -1.87 -1.03 9.55
CA GLU A 470 -2.87 0.02 9.83
C GLU A 470 -2.75 1.14 8.76
N PRO A 471 -3.81 1.47 8.00
CA PRO A 471 -3.79 2.52 6.97
C PRO A 471 -3.95 3.91 7.56
N CYS A 472 -3.20 4.21 8.61
CA CYS A 472 -3.26 5.51 9.29
C CYS A 472 -2.66 6.62 8.42
N VAL A 473 -3.28 7.79 8.42
CA VAL A 473 -2.87 8.93 7.59
C VAL A 473 -2.38 10.09 8.46
N GLY A 474 -1.51 10.93 7.89
CA GLY A 474 -1.06 12.17 8.49
C GLY A 474 -1.98 13.35 8.17
N GLN A 475 -1.50 14.56 8.43
CA GLN A 475 -2.22 15.81 8.09
C GLN A 475 -2.29 16.04 6.58
N THR A 476 -1.22 15.70 5.87
CA THR A 476 -1.18 15.64 4.42
C THR A 476 -1.17 14.17 3.99
N VAL A 477 -1.99 13.84 3.01
CA VAL A 477 -2.05 12.51 2.42
C VAL A 477 -2.17 12.62 0.92
N TRP A 478 -1.34 11.87 0.23
CA TRP A 478 -1.42 11.64 -1.19
C TRP A 478 -2.19 10.35 -1.41
N LEU A 479 -3.30 10.45 -2.15
CA LEU A 479 -4.14 9.31 -2.50
C LEU A 479 -3.98 9.04 -3.98
N ARG A 480 -3.54 7.83 -4.32
CA ARG A 480 -3.46 7.33 -5.68
C ARG A 480 -4.52 6.28 -5.89
N MET A 481 -5.23 6.36 -7.00
CA MET A 481 -6.29 5.42 -7.34
C MET A 481 -6.14 5.02 -8.80
N LEU A 482 -6.14 3.72 -9.03
CA LEU A 482 -6.20 3.12 -10.35
C LEU A 482 -7.59 2.55 -10.55
N PHE A 483 -8.18 2.88 -11.69
CA PHE A 483 -9.41 2.29 -12.15
C PHE A 483 -9.19 1.70 -13.54
N GLY A 484 -9.65 0.48 -13.73
CA GLY A 484 -9.61 -0.22 -15.02
C GLY A 484 -9.75 -1.71 -14.80
N CYS A 485 -10.17 -2.43 -15.84
CA CYS A 485 -10.25 -3.90 -15.79
C CYS A 485 -11.09 -4.46 -14.64
N ALA A 486 -12.26 -3.85 -14.37
CA ALA A 486 -13.14 -4.14 -13.22
C ALA A 486 -12.44 -4.07 -11.85
N THR A 487 -11.27 -3.45 -11.78
CA THR A 487 -10.44 -3.39 -10.59
C THR A 487 -10.35 -1.95 -10.11
N TRP A 488 -10.51 -1.77 -8.80
CA TRP A 488 -10.14 -0.54 -8.13
C TRP A 488 -9.04 -0.83 -7.12
N ARG A 489 -7.86 -0.29 -7.40
CA ARG A 489 -6.73 -0.28 -6.48
C ARG A 489 -6.41 1.12 -6.02
N TRP A 490 -5.88 1.21 -4.83
CA TRP A 490 -5.54 2.49 -4.25
C TRP A 490 -4.30 2.38 -3.38
N TRP A 491 -3.60 3.49 -3.27
CA TRP A 491 -2.40 3.62 -2.48
C TRP A 491 -2.42 4.93 -1.71
N ILE A 492 -1.89 4.89 -0.50
CA ILE A 492 -1.66 6.08 0.32
C ILE A 492 -0.18 6.39 0.39
N SER A 493 0.11 7.67 0.56
CA SER A 493 1.46 8.20 0.64
C SER A 493 1.47 9.45 1.50
N VAL A 494 2.58 9.71 2.17
CA VAL A 494 2.80 10.94 2.95
C VAL A 494 3.50 12.03 2.12
N ASP A 495 4.09 11.67 0.97
CA ASP A 495 4.98 12.55 0.20
C ASP A 495 4.75 12.51 -1.32
N GLY A 496 3.77 11.73 -1.80
CA GLY A 496 3.45 11.56 -3.21
C GLY A 496 4.49 10.75 -3.99
N ARG A 497 5.51 10.19 -3.32
CA ARG A 497 6.63 9.46 -3.95
C ARG A 497 6.66 8.01 -3.52
N HIS A 498 6.46 7.76 -2.23
CA HIS A 498 6.42 6.44 -1.62
C HIS A 498 4.99 5.98 -1.46
N TRP A 499 4.66 4.76 -1.87
CA TRP A 499 3.26 4.32 -1.95
C TRP A 499 3.02 3.04 -1.17
N ALA A 500 1.94 3.05 -0.40
CA ALA A 500 1.46 1.92 0.39
C ALA A 500 0.09 1.45 -0.10
N GLU A 501 -0.03 0.15 -0.37
CA GLU A 501 -1.30 -0.53 -0.60
C GLU A 501 -1.63 -1.32 0.65
N SER A 502 -2.58 -0.84 1.46
CA SER A 502 -2.92 -1.48 2.74
C SER A 502 -3.94 -2.61 2.61
N ASP A 503 -4.81 -2.54 1.61
CA ASP A 503 -5.87 -3.53 1.37
C ASP A 503 -5.73 -4.15 -0.01
N LEU A 504 -6.38 -5.30 -0.20
CA LEU A 504 -6.51 -5.90 -1.52
C LEU A 504 -7.36 -4.99 -2.42
N GLY A 505 -7.08 -5.05 -3.73
CA GLY A 505 -7.90 -4.36 -4.72
C GLY A 505 -9.36 -4.83 -4.65
N TRP A 506 -10.29 -3.93 -4.93
CA TRP A 506 -11.70 -4.29 -5.06
C TRP A 506 -12.02 -4.69 -6.49
N TRP A 507 -12.83 -5.75 -6.62
CA TRP A 507 -13.16 -6.38 -7.90
C TRP A 507 -14.58 -6.10 -8.33
N ASN A 508 -14.86 -6.37 -9.61
CA ASN A 508 -16.18 -6.23 -10.21
C ASN A 508 -16.72 -4.80 -10.10
N MET A 509 -15.81 -3.82 -10.12
CA MET A 509 -16.21 -2.43 -10.19
C MET A 509 -16.91 -2.18 -11.53
N PRO A 510 -18.08 -1.54 -11.53
CA PRO A 510 -18.74 -1.19 -12.78
C PRO A 510 -17.85 -0.24 -13.59
N GLY A 511 -17.90 -0.45 -14.91
CA GLY A 511 -17.23 0.38 -15.90
C GLY A 511 -17.73 1.83 -15.92
N ASP A 512 -17.19 2.58 -16.87
CA ASP A 512 -17.69 3.88 -17.32
C ASP A 512 -17.54 5.02 -16.29
N ILE A 513 -16.38 5.05 -15.65
CA ILE A 513 -15.97 6.13 -14.74
C ILE A 513 -15.73 7.42 -15.54
N ALA A 514 -16.39 8.49 -15.10
CA ALA A 514 -16.39 9.79 -15.76
C ALA A 514 -15.79 10.91 -14.91
N SER A 515 -15.90 10.82 -13.58
CA SER A 515 -15.48 11.87 -12.67
C SER A 515 -14.83 11.33 -11.40
N ILE A 516 -14.06 12.19 -10.75
CA ILE A 516 -13.48 11.99 -9.43
C ILE A 516 -14.06 13.05 -8.50
N GLY A 517 -14.30 12.70 -7.24
CA GLY A 517 -14.89 13.63 -6.31
C GLY A 517 -14.50 13.39 -4.86
N VAL A 518 -14.84 14.39 -4.06
CA VAL A 518 -14.75 14.34 -2.60
C VAL A 518 -16.14 14.51 -2.00
N GLN A 519 -16.38 13.88 -0.86
CA GLN A 519 -17.65 13.93 -0.15
C GLN A 519 -17.46 14.03 1.36
N HIS A 520 -18.57 14.35 2.04
CA HIS A 520 -18.74 14.10 3.47
C HIS A 520 -20.00 13.27 3.73
N VAL A 521 -20.04 12.56 4.85
CA VAL A 521 -21.20 11.82 5.35
C VAL A 521 -22.27 12.75 5.93
N ALA A 522 -23.48 12.24 6.09
CA ALA A 522 -24.55 12.94 6.82
C ALA A 522 -24.32 12.90 8.34
N ASN A 523 -24.98 13.83 9.05
CA ASN A 523 -25.07 13.90 10.51
C ASN A 523 -23.72 13.94 11.25
N ARG A 524 -22.66 14.42 10.59
CA ARG A 524 -21.33 14.58 11.19
C ARG A 524 -20.95 16.04 11.22
N GLU A 525 -20.78 16.57 12.42
CA GLU A 525 -20.37 17.95 12.61
C GLU A 525 -18.92 18.16 12.18
N ASN A 526 -18.63 19.36 11.65
CA ASN A 526 -17.29 19.86 11.34
C ASN A 526 -16.46 18.90 10.48
N THR A 527 -17.04 18.37 9.40
CA THR A 527 -16.26 17.61 8.42
C THR A 527 -15.57 18.54 7.44
N ARG A 528 -14.28 18.31 7.21
CA ARG A 528 -13.48 19.05 6.25
C ARG A 528 -12.55 18.11 5.47
N ILE A 529 -12.37 18.42 4.19
CA ILE A 529 -11.38 17.81 3.31
C ILE A 529 -10.92 18.86 2.31
N GLU A 530 -9.61 19.06 2.21
CA GLU A 530 -8.99 19.96 1.26
C GLU A 530 -8.35 19.19 0.11
N VAL A 531 -8.53 19.68 -1.11
CA VAL A 531 -7.89 19.20 -2.33
C VAL A 531 -6.89 20.25 -2.77
N HIS A 532 -5.62 19.86 -2.82
CA HIS A 532 -4.49 20.74 -3.17
C HIS A 532 -3.92 20.45 -4.54
N THR A 533 -3.87 19.17 -4.92
CA THR A 533 -3.35 18.75 -6.22
C THR A 533 -4.25 17.65 -6.78
N VAL A 534 -4.50 17.67 -8.09
CA VAL A 534 -5.09 16.54 -8.83
C VAL A 534 -4.20 16.23 -10.03
N GLN A 535 -3.73 14.99 -10.13
CA GLN A 535 -2.91 14.48 -11.22
C GLN A 535 -3.58 13.28 -11.88
N VAL A 536 -3.41 13.17 -13.19
CA VAL A 536 -3.78 11.99 -13.97
C VAL A 536 -2.56 11.53 -14.75
N ARG A 537 -2.17 10.29 -14.52
CA ARG A 537 -1.08 9.60 -15.22
C ARG A 537 -1.65 8.49 -16.09
N ARG A 538 -1.06 8.27 -17.26
CA ARG A 538 -1.48 7.21 -18.19
C ARG A 538 -0.56 6.00 -18.05
N LEU A 539 -1.15 4.82 -18.15
CA LEU A 539 -0.44 3.57 -18.34
C LEU A 539 -0.06 3.52 -19.82
N ASP A 540 1.08 4.15 -20.13
CA ASP A 540 1.51 4.44 -21.49
C ASP A 540 1.95 3.19 -22.24
N ALA A 541 2.57 2.22 -21.56
CA ALA A 541 2.95 0.94 -22.17
C ALA A 541 1.75 0.17 -22.71
N LEU A 542 0.67 0.09 -21.93
CA LEU A 542 -0.59 -0.49 -22.38
C LEU A 542 -1.27 0.37 -23.45
N SER A 543 -1.34 1.68 -23.21
CA SER A 543 -2.07 2.60 -24.09
C SER A 543 -1.43 2.68 -25.49
N SER A 544 -0.10 2.62 -25.59
CA SER A 544 0.61 2.70 -26.86
C SER A 544 0.57 1.42 -27.70
N LEU A 545 -0.07 0.34 -27.22
CA LEU A 545 -0.23 -0.87 -28.03
C LEU A 545 -1.10 -0.61 -29.26
N ALA A 546 -1.89 0.47 -29.26
CA ALA A 546 -2.64 0.97 -30.40
C ALA A 546 -2.28 2.44 -30.70
N SER A 547 -2.44 2.85 -31.96
CA SER A 547 -2.28 4.25 -32.36
C SER A 547 -3.44 5.10 -31.86
N ASP A 548 -3.17 6.36 -31.49
CA ASP A 548 -4.20 7.32 -31.05
C ASP A 548 -5.36 7.45 -32.08
N GLU A 549 -5.05 7.46 -33.38
CA GLU A 549 -6.08 7.54 -34.44
C GLU A 549 -7.09 6.38 -34.37
N LEU A 550 -6.60 5.15 -34.12
CA LEU A 550 -7.47 3.99 -33.98
C LEU A 550 -8.18 3.98 -32.63
N LEU A 551 -7.54 4.43 -31.55
CA LEU A 551 -8.17 4.53 -30.23
C LEU A 551 -9.37 5.47 -30.22
N THR A 552 -9.30 6.59 -30.95
CA THR A 552 -10.45 7.51 -31.11
C THR A 552 -11.62 6.87 -31.86
N LYS A 553 -11.35 5.93 -32.78
CA LYS A 553 -12.38 5.23 -33.56
C LYS A 553 -12.86 3.93 -32.88
N ALA A 554 -12.08 3.39 -31.96
CA ALA A 554 -12.34 2.12 -31.30
C ALA A 554 -13.60 2.17 -30.43
N ARG A 555 -14.33 1.06 -30.40
CA ARG A 555 -15.49 0.87 -29.53
C ARG A 555 -15.06 0.18 -28.23
N ALA A 556 -15.48 0.73 -27.08
CA ALA A 556 -15.42 0.02 -25.81
C ALA A 556 -16.63 -0.92 -25.68
N ALA A 557 -16.40 -2.22 -25.67
CA ALA A 557 -17.44 -3.22 -25.45
C ALA A 557 -17.22 -3.90 -24.08
N TYR A 558 -17.31 -3.09 -23.02
CA TYR A 558 -16.85 -3.41 -21.67
C TYR A 558 -17.84 -4.25 -20.84
N ASP A 559 -19.11 -4.23 -21.21
CA ASP A 559 -20.22 -4.91 -20.54
C ASP A 559 -20.42 -6.37 -20.99
N LEU A 560 -19.51 -6.89 -21.82
CA LEU A 560 -19.59 -8.23 -22.36
C LEU A 560 -18.96 -9.27 -21.42
N PRO A 561 -19.51 -10.51 -21.40
CA PRO A 561 -19.12 -11.50 -20.40
C PRO A 561 -17.79 -12.20 -20.72
N ASN A 562 -17.37 -12.27 -21.98
CA ASN A 562 -16.21 -13.04 -22.40
C ASN A 562 -15.64 -12.59 -23.75
N LEU A 563 -14.46 -13.11 -24.07
CA LEU A 563 -13.71 -12.77 -25.27
C LEU A 563 -14.45 -13.09 -26.59
N PRO A 564 -15.12 -14.26 -26.77
CA PRO A 564 -15.90 -14.52 -27.98
C PRO A 564 -17.01 -13.50 -28.23
N ALA A 565 -17.84 -13.21 -27.22
CA ALA A 565 -18.90 -12.21 -27.34
C ALA A 565 -18.34 -10.82 -27.65
N TRP A 566 -17.18 -10.50 -27.06
CA TRP A 566 -16.47 -9.26 -27.34
C TRP A 566 -15.99 -9.15 -28.79
N LEU A 567 -15.39 -10.20 -29.35
CA LEU A 567 -14.96 -10.24 -30.74
C LEU A 567 -16.13 -10.03 -31.70
N ASP A 568 -17.25 -10.73 -31.48
CA ASP A 568 -18.46 -10.60 -32.30
C ASP A 568 -19.01 -9.16 -32.30
N ALA A 569 -18.89 -8.45 -31.18
CA ALA A 569 -19.37 -7.08 -31.03
C ALA A 569 -18.48 -6.05 -31.75
N ILE A 570 -17.16 -6.23 -31.77
CA ILE A 570 -16.23 -5.22 -32.32
C ILE A 570 -15.95 -5.39 -33.81
N GLU A 571 -16.05 -6.60 -34.36
CA GLU A 571 -15.68 -6.89 -35.75
C GLU A 571 -16.54 -6.13 -36.79
N PRO A 572 -17.87 -5.98 -36.62
CA PRO A 572 -18.71 -5.23 -37.56
C PRO A 572 -18.37 -3.73 -37.66
N HIS A 573 -17.66 -3.18 -36.68
CA HIS A 573 -17.34 -1.76 -36.57
C HIS A 573 -15.95 -1.41 -37.11
N LYS A 574 -15.21 -2.40 -37.62
CA LYS A 574 -13.86 -2.20 -38.14
C LYS A 574 -13.85 -1.22 -39.33
N PRO A 575 -13.04 -0.15 -39.29
CA PRO A 575 -12.90 0.74 -40.43
C PRO A 575 -12.33 0.04 -41.66
N ALA A 576 -12.76 0.46 -42.86
CA ALA A 576 -12.25 -0.09 -44.12
C ALA A 576 -10.73 0.14 -44.25
N GLY A 577 -10.01 -0.89 -44.69
CA GLY A 577 -8.56 -0.84 -44.90
C GLY A 577 -7.69 -1.02 -43.65
N VAL A 578 -8.27 -1.09 -42.44
CA VAL A 578 -7.54 -1.34 -41.20
C VAL A 578 -7.29 -2.84 -40.99
N ASN A 579 -6.09 -3.21 -40.54
CA ASN A 579 -5.72 -4.58 -40.21
C ASN A 579 -6.55 -5.12 -39.02
N ASN A 580 -6.97 -6.39 -39.08
CA ASN A 580 -7.79 -7.01 -38.02
C ASN A 580 -7.13 -6.97 -36.64
N MET A 581 -5.83 -7.27 -36.56
CA MET A 581 -5.11 -7.32 -35.29
C MET A 581 -4.90 -5.92 -34.70
N GLU A 582 -4.61 -4.93 -35.54
CA GLU A 582 -4.52 -3.52 -35.10
C GLU A 582 -5.85 -3.01 -34.58
N TRP A 583 -6.95 -3.33 -35.26
CA TRP A 583 -8.30 -2.98 -34.80
C TRP A 583 -8.63 -3.64 -33.47
N ARG A 584 -8.39 -4.95 -33.33
CA ARG A 584 -8.62 -5.67 -32.08
C ARG A 584 -7.79 -5.10 -30.93
N ARG A 585 -6.52 -4.74 -31.17
CA ARG A 585 -5.68 -4.07 -30.15
C ARG A 585 -6.29 -2.75 -29.69
N ALA A 586 -6.69 -1.89 -30.63
CA ALA A 586 -7.30 -0.61 -30.30
C ALA A 586 -8.60 -0.78 -29.50
N CYS A 587 -9.46 -1.71 -29.91
CA CYS A 587 -10.67 -2.04 -29.18
C CYS A 587 -10.38 -2.63 -27.80
N ALA A 588 -9.35 -3.46 -27.65
CA ALA A 588 -8.99 -4.09 -26.37
C ALA A 588 -8.51 -3.03 -25.39
N VAL A 589 -7.55 -2.19 -25.78
CA VAL A 589 -7.06 -1.06 -24.97
C VAL A 589 -8.22 -0.12 -24.59
N LYS A 590 -9.09 0.23 -25.54
CA LYS A 590 -10.26 1.08 -25.27
C LYS A 590 -11.25 0.41 -24.32
N THR A 591 -11.50 -0.88 -24.47
CA THR A 591 -12.39 -1.66 -23.59
C THR A 591 -11.84 -1.73 -22.16
N LEU A 592 -10.54 -1.98 -22.00
CA LEU A 592 -9.89 -2.00 -20.69
C LEU A 592 -9.90 -0.63 -20.00
N SER A 593 -9.74 0.45 -20.77
CA SER A 593 -9.80 1.83 -20.26
C SER A 593 -11.14 2.23 -19.67
N VAL A 594 -12.24 1.64 -20.14
CA VAL A 594 -13.59 1.90 -19.61
C VAL A 594 -13.90 1.02 -18.41
N GLY A 595 -13.17 -0.08 -18.21
CA GLY A 595 -13.41 -1.03 -17.11
C GLY A 595 -14.35 -2.15 -17.52
N ALA A 596 -13.82 -3.13 -18.25
CA ALA A 596 -14.55 -4.35 -18.59
C ALA A 596 -14.72 -5.28 -17.38
N THR A 597 -15.59 -6.28 -17.48
CA THR A 597 -15.75 -7.34 -16.46
C THR A 597 -14.41 -8.02 -16.14
N ARG A 598 -14.26 -8.63 -14.94
CA ARG A 598 -13.00 -9.27 -14.52
C ARG A 598 -12.51 -10.29 -15.56
N ASP A 599 -13.38 -11.22 -15.94
CA ASP A 599 -13.05 -12.31 -16.87
C ASP A 599 -12.63 -11.78 -18.25
N LEU A 600 -13.41 -10.84 -18.81
CA LEU A 600 -13.06 -10.23 -20.08
C LEU A 600 -11.76 -9.43 -19.98
N SER A 601 -11.55 -8.71 -18.89
CA SER A 601 -10.34 -7.91 -18.69
C SER A 601 -9.08 -8.76 -18.61
N HIS A 602 -9.15 -9.87 -17.86
CA HIS A 602 -8.04 -10.82 -17.76
C HIS A 602 -7.73 -11.44 -19.14
N ALA A 603 -8.75 -11.86 -19.89
CA ALA A 603 -8.58 -12.43 -21.22
C ALA A 603 -7.95 -11.42 -22.21
N LEU A 604 -8.42 -10.17 -22.20
CA LEU A 604 -7.89 -9.11 -23.05
C LEU A 604 -6.48 -8.71 -22.66
N LEU A 605 -6.16 -8.61 -21.36
CA LEU A 605 -4.83 -8.25 -20.90
C LEU A 605 -3.81 -9.34 -21.26
N ASN A 606 -4.13 -10.62 -21.00
CA ASN A 606 -3.28 -11.74 -21.40
C ASN A 606 -3.04 -11.75 -22.91
N TRP A 607 -4.10 -11.56 -23.70
CA TRP A 607 -3.96 -11.48 -25.15
C TRP A 607 -3.08 -10.31 -25.61
N LEU A 608 -3.16 -9.14 -24.97
CA LEU A 608 -2.29 -7.99 -25.28
C LEU A 608 -0.82 -8.24 -24.90
N LEU A 609 -0.57 -8.97 -23.81
CA LEU A 609 0.78 -9.38 -23.40
C LEU A 609 1.38 -10.38 -24.38
N ASP A 610 0.58 -11.37 -24.82
CA ASP A 610 0.98 -12.35 -25.82
C ASP A 610 1.26 -11.68 -27.18
N ASP A 611 0.38 -10.79 -27.66
CA ASP A 611 0.59 -10.03 -28.91
C ASP A 611 1.88 -9.19 -28.86
N ALA A 612 2.17 -8.56 -27.71
CA ALA A 612 3.39 -7.79 -27.53
C ALA A 612 4.65 -8.66 -27.65
N ALA A 613 4.61 -9.88 -27.13
CA ALA A 613 5.70 -10.85 -27.25
C ALA A 613 5.83 -11.39 -28.69
N GLU A 614 4.72 -11.78 -29.32
CA GLU A 614 4.69 -12.29 -30.70
C GLU A 614 5.19 -11.27 -31.74
N ARG A 615 5.05 -9.97 -31.44
CA ARG A 615 5.54 -8.87 -32.30
C ARG A 615 7.02 -8.54 -32.09
N ASP A 616 7.71 -9.26 -31.23
CA ASP A 616 9.12 -9.01 -30.89
C ASP A 616 9.37 -7.55 -30.48
N LEU A 617 8.48 -6.97 -29.65
CA LEU A 617 8.72 -5.62 -29.12
C LEU A 617 10.06 -5.59 -28.34
N PRO A 618 10.77 -4.45 -28.27
CA PRO A 618 11.98 -4.33 -27.46
C PRO A 618 11.75 -4.79 -26.02
N ILE A 619 12.74 -5.49 -25.44
CA ILE A 619 12.60 -6.08 -24.09
C ILE A 619 12.25 -5.04 -23.03
N GLU A 620 12.78 -3.82 -23.15
CA GLU A 620 12.48 -2.70 -22.27
C GLU A 620 10.99 -2.34 -22.33
N ARG A 621 10.38 -2.41 -23.51
CA ARG A 621 8.94 -2.14 -23.68
C ARG A 621 8.09 -3.28 -23.14
N GLN A 622 8.52 -4.53 -23.32
CA GLN A 622 7.83 -5.68 -22.73
C GLN A 622 7.87 -5.61 -21.19
N LEU A 623 9.01 -5.24 -20.59
CA LEU A 623 9.12 -5.06 -19.14
C LEU A 623 8.24 -3.91 -18.62
N GLN A 624 8.19 -2.78 -19.33
CA GLN A 624 7.27 -1.69 -18.98
C GLN A 624 5.81 -2.13 -19.05
N LEU A 625 5.45 -2.91 -20.08
CA LEU A 625 4.12 -3.46 -20.25
C LEU A 625 3.74 -4.40 -19.11
N LEU A 626 4.65 -5.29 -18.70
CA LEU A 626 4.44 -6.18 -17.55
C LEU A 626 4.31 -5.40 -16.23
N ASN A 627 5.10 -4.35 -16.04
CA ASN A 627 4.99 -3.49 -14.85
C ASN A 627 3.63 -2.79 -14.78
N GLU A 628 3.15 -2.23 -15.90
CA GLU A 628 1.81 -1.61 -15.94
C GLU A 628 0.69 -2.64 -15.82
N ALA A 629 0.83 -3.82 -16.44
CA ALA A 629 -0.12 -4.91 -16.30
C ALA A 629 -0.22 -5.37 -14.83
N ALA A 630 0.90 -5.44 -14.10
CA ALA A 630 0.91 -5.77 -12.67
C ALA A 630 0.26 -4.71 -11.76
N LEU A 631 0.06 -3.48 -12.24
CA LEU A 631 -0.74 -2.48 -11.53
C LEU A 631 -2.23 -2.78 -11.65
N ILE A 632 -2.65 -3.41 -12.74
CA ILE A 632 -4.06 -3.71 -13.02
C ILE A 632 -4.43 -5.12 -12.55
N TYR A 633 -3.55 -6.08 -12.81
CA TYR A 633 -3.73 -7.49 -12.49
C TYR A 633 -3.37 -7.73 -11.02
N ASP A 634 -4.29 -8.30 -10.26
CA ASP A 634 -3.95 -8.76 -8.93
C ASP A 634 -3.37 -10.17 -9.00
N VAL A 635 -2.05 -10.25 -8.92
CA VAL A 635 -1.32 -11.52 -8.86
C VAL A 635 -1.43 -12.22 -7.50
N ARG A 636 -2.18 -11.69 -6.52
CA ARG A 636 -2.29 -12.26 -5.17
C ARG A 636 -3.30 -13.41 -5.07
N ASP A 637 -4.29 -13.47 -5.97
CA ASP A 637 -5.36 -14.49 -5.98
C ASP A 637 -4.95 -15.80 -6.70
N ASP A 638 -4.01 -15.73 -7.65
CA ASP A 638 -3.66 -16.84 -8.56
C ASP A 638 -2.46 -17.69 -8.08
N LEU A 639 -1.91 -17.42 -6.89
CA LEU A 639 -0.76 -18.12 -6.26
C LEU A 639 -1.03 -18.42 -4.79
#